data_AF-A0AAC9SPL8-F1
#
_entry.id   AF-A0AAC9SPL8-F1
#
_cell.length_a   1.000
_cell.length_b   1.000
_cell.length_c   1.000
_cell.angle_alpha   90.00
_cell.angle_beta   90.00
_cell.angle_gamma   90.00
#
_symmetry.space_group_name_H-M   'P 1'
#
loop_
_entity.id
_entity.type
_entity.pdbx_description
1 polymer ?
#
loop_
_entity_poly.entity_id
_entity_poly.type
_entity_poly.pdbx_seq_one_letter_code
_entity_poly.pdbx_strand_id
1 'polypeptide(L)'
;MAIHFSVTKALLESTVWTWGPLNHPPLTTSLRFGSDGLIKDYEHTNEYSWKLTGNLLEIFDIHGKMIWKFEGIFNNQDSITLVSFPHNDPQWGVFFALRASKANIPSHLLLASELPVPTVPAQPQQPAPQAAAKLPDAKTAQPSAPTAKEEGIRLVIWDLDDTFWEGTLSEGEISPIQRNIDIVKTLNGRGIVNAICSRNTFEDVKARLEQLGIWDEFVFPRISWGPKGPLVKDIIEKIQLRPETVMFVDDNVTNLNEAKHFVPELNVAEPDVLESLLDNPRFKGKPDPEYSRLKRYQVLESKHKDMAATGGDNEAFLRKSDIRVSFHSDIEAEFPRIHDLVNRTNQLNFTKNRWPEDIEEARLRFREEVEADFDTDVGYVKVADAYGNYGICGFYLSRKDEFLHFLFSCRTMNMGVEQFVWRRLGERHVPIQGKVGSKLEDPIVDWINVVEDVDKATETSSASANRLKVCIRGACDMMMTSNFLRTKVDTVEELNYAYEGWEIIASPRFVALNRDLKDERNKEIIARLPGIPEGRFETDILKETSDAYVLSFSQESFHGLYQSKTTGMILPMGHFGLPYHLPGGPTDKFDYTSVSHDELVNKYGVEHVSPEQWDFFRNEFVFLGGFNKDLFLKDLRYIFNRMMSAQKKVIIIGLNQTVGRDHKLLEFFAEINSIVRPLAEKYKFDYIDLNDIIRSEDDLVKDGVLGGAHFDRPVYKAISDRILSLLPASVA
;
A
#
# COMPACT_ATOMS: atom_id res chain seq x y z
N MET A 1 21.18 -26.23 -5.36
CA MET A 1 20.99 -27.69 -5.52
C MET A 1 19.79 -28.07 -4.66
N ALA A 2 18.64 -28.38 -5.27
CA ALA A 2 17.47 -28.82 -4.52
C ALA A 2 17.68 -30.27 -4.08
N ILE A 3 17.77 -30.48 -2.77
CA ILE A 3 17.82 -31.80 -2.17
C ILE A 3 16.37 -32.31 -2.15
N HIS A 4 16.04 -33.35 -2.91
CA HIS A 4 14.74 -34.00 -2.85
C HIS A 4 14.54 -34.61 -1.45
N PHE A 5 13.76 -33.94 -0.61
CA PHE A 5 13.32 -34.47 0.68
C PHE A 5 11.95 -35.13 0.50
N SER A 6 11.86 -36.44 0.69
CA SER A 6 10.61 -37.21 0.59
C SER A 6 9.99 -37.46 1.96
N VAL A 7 8.69 -37.20 2.11
CA VAL A 7 7.95 -37.56 3.32
C VAL A 7 7.77 -39.07 3.36
N THR A 8 8.31 -39.71 4.40
CA THR A 8 8.18 -41.16 4.59
C THR A 8 7.28 -41.48 5.78
N LYS A 9 6.70 -42.68 5.77
CA LYS A 9 5.91 -43.20 6.90
C LYS A 9 6.72 -43.18 8.21
N ALA A 10 8.00 -43.55 8.14
CA ALA A 10 8.91 -43.53 9.30
C ALA A 10 9.14 -42.12 9.86
N LEU A 11 9.26 -41.10 8.98
CA LEU A 11 9.37 -39.70 9.41
C LEU A 11 8.12 -39.25 10.16
N LEU A 12 6.93 -39.52 9.60
CA LEU A 12 5.66 -39.11 10.20
C LEU A 12 5.44 -39.76 11.57
N GLU A 13 5.70 -41.07 11.68
CA GLU A 13 5.46 -41.86 12.91
C GLU A 13 6.45 -41.57 14.04
N SER A 14 7.69 -41.18 13.71
CA SER A 14 8.75 -40.93 14.69
C SER A 14 8.81 -39.48 15.18
N THR A 15 7.98 -38.59 14.64
CA THR A 15 8.06 -37.15 14.86
C THR A 15 6.85 -36.61 15.61
N VAL A 16 7.08 -35.63 16.48
CA VAL A 16 6.00 -34.83 17.10
C VAL A 16 5.78 -33.60 16.27
N TRP A 17 4.53 -33.38 15.87
CA TRP A 17 4.14 -32.29 14.99
C TRP A 17 3.36 -31.23 15.75
N THR A 18 3.71 -30.00 15.45
CA THR A 18 2.87 -28.84 15.71
C THR A 18 1.91 -28.68 14.55
N TRP A 19 0.62 -28.52 14.84
CA TRP A 19 -0.48 -28.50 13.87
C TRP A 19 -1.33 -27.25 14.03
N GLY A 20 -1.65 -26.58 12.93
CA GLY A 20 -2.55 -25.43 12.89
C GLY A 20 -2.34 -24.52 11.68
N PRO A 21 -3.00 -23.36 11.64
CA PRO A 21 -2.82 -22.40 10.55
C PRO A 21 -1.38 -21.85 10.51
N LEU A 22 -0.83 -21.65 9.31
CA LEU A 22 0.57 -21.27 9.12
C LEU A 22 0.91 -19.93 9.83
N ASN A 23 0.01 -18.95 9.77
CA ASN A 23 0.25 -17.59 10.31
C ASN A 23 -0.45 -17.32 11.65
N HIS A 24 -0.88 -18.37 12.36
CA HIS A 24 -1.53 -18.26 13.67
C HIS A 24 -0.88 -19.19 14.69
N PRO A 25 -1.13 -19.00 16.00
CA PRO A 25 -0.75 -19.98 17.00
C PRO A 25 -1.27 -21.38 16.62
N PRO A 26 -0.47 -22.43 16.83
CA PRO A 26 -0.89 -23.78 16.46
C PRO A 26 -2.05 -24.24 17.34
N LEU A 27 -2.94 -25.04 16.75
CA LEU A 27 -4.03 -25.69 17.46
C LEU A 27 -3.51 -26.76 18.43
N THR A 28 -2.36 -27.37 18.11
CA THR A 28 -1.65 -28.28 19.02
C THR A 28 -0.15 -28.32 18.72
N THR A 29 0.65 -28.66 19.71
CA THR A 29 2.11 -28.87 19.59
C THR A 29 2.52 -30.33 19.72
N SER A 30 1.57 -31.25 19.91
CA SER A 30 1.83 -32.65 20.27
C SER A 30 1.31 -33.69 19.29
N LEU A 31 0.83 -33.31 18.10
CA LEU A 31 0.21 -34.26 17.15
C LEU A 31 1.20 -35.35 16.71
N ARG A 32 0.79 -36.62 16.82
CA ARG A 32 1.57 -37.78 16.37
C ARG A 32 0.80 -38.67 15.39
N PHE A 33 1.51 -39.21 14.42
CA PHE A 33 0.96 -40.19 13.48
C PHE A 33 1.22 -41.61 14.00
N GLY A 34 0.16 -42.32 14.36
CA GLY A 34 0.25 -43.69 14.86
C GLY A 34 0.43 -44.71 13.73
N SER A 35 1.18 -45.79 13.98
CA SER A 35 1.40 -46.88 13.03
C SER A 35 0.15 -47.70 12.69
N ASP A 36 -0.89 -47.57 13.51
CA ASP A 36 -2.25 -48.05 13.32
C ASP A 36 -3.09 -47.18 12.36
N GLY A 37 -2.51 -46.09 11.83
CA GLY A 37 -3.21 -45.15 10.95
C GLY A 37 -4.07 -44.13 11.69
N LEU A 38 -3.99 -44.07 13.02
CA LEU A 38 -4.73 -43.11 13.83
C LEU A 38 -3.85 -41.91 14.23
N ILE A 39 -4.46 -40.74 14.40
CA ILE A 39 -3.79 -39.57 14.97
C ILE A 39 -3.82 -39.71 16.51
N LYS A 40 -2.68 -39.41 17.14
CA LYS A 40 -2.45 -39.56 18.58
C LYS A 40 -1.99 -38.22 19.16
N ASP A 41 -2.16 -38.07 20.48
CA ASP A 41 -1.78 -36.87 21.24
C ASP A 41 -2.43 -35.57 20.75
N TYR A 42 -3.52 -35.69 19.97
CA TYR A 42 -4.44 -34.65 19.55
C TYR A 42 -5.81 -35.29 19.28
N GLU A 43 -6.83 -34.97 20.06
CA GLU A 43 -8.18 -35.51 19.91
C GLU A 43 -9.11 -34.45 19.30
N HIS A 44 -9.53 -34.67 18.05
CA HIS A 44 -10.49 -33.82 17.37
C HIS A 44 -11.27 -34.63 16.32
N THR A 45 -12.51 -34.23 16.01
CA THR A 45 -13.39 -35.01 15.12
C THR A 45 -12.90 -35.02 13.67
N ASN A 46 -12.16 -33.99 13.27
CA ASN A 46 -11.74 -33.79 11.88
C ASN A 46 -10.36 -34.42 11.57
N GLU A 47 -9.51 -34.59 12.58
CA GLU A 47 -8.17 -35.14 12.47
C GLU A 47 -8.09 -36.46 13.23
N TYR A 48 -8.78 -37.48 12.71
CA TYR A 48 -8.92 -38.77 13.38
C TYR A 48 -7.93 -39.82 12.88
N SER A 49 -7.81 -39.95 11.56
CA SER A 49 -6.95 -40.96 10.93
C SER A 49 -6.15 -40.39 9.77
N TRP A 50 -5.11 -41.09 9.34
CA TRP A 50 -4.19 -40.60 8.31
C TRP A 50 -3.74 -41.68 7.35
N LYS A 51 -3.33 -41.25 6.16
CA LYS A 51 -2.75 -42.11 5.12
C LYS A 51 -1.65 -41.36 4.37
N LEU A 52 -0.64 -42.09 3.94
CA LEU A 52 0.40 -41.60 3.05
C LEU A 52 0.29 -42.31 1.70
N THR A 53 -0.01 -41.56 0.64
CA THR A 53 -0.13 -42.07 -0.74
C THR A 53 0.99 -41.44 -1.59
N GLY A 54 2.08 -42.17 -1.82
CA GLY A 54 3.29 -41.60 -2.42
C GLY A 54 3.98 -40.63 -1.44
N ASN A 55 4.13 -39.37 -1.82
CA ASN A 55 4.63 -38.29 -0.94
C ASN A 55 3.51 -37.44 -0.33
N LEU A 56 2.24 -37.78 -0.62
CA LEU A 56 1.07 -37.01 -0.22
C LEU A 56 0.51 -37.54 1.10
N LEU A 57 0.47 -36.67 2.12
CA LEU A 57 -0.16 -36.99 3.40
C LEU A 57 -1.63 -36.53 3.38
N GLU A 58 -2.52 -37.44 3.74
CA GLU A 58 -3.97 -37.26 3.79
C GLU A 58 -4.45 -37.51 5.23
N ILE A 59 -5.32 -36.64 5.77
CA ILE A 59 -5.95 -36.80 7.08
C ILE A 59 -7.46 -36.86 6.91
N PHE A 60 -8.12 -37.75 7.67
CA PHE A 60 -9.54 -38.05 7.58
C PHE A 60 -10.22 -37.85 8.94
N ASP A 61 -11.50 -37.49 8.89
CA ASP A 61 -12.37 -37.37 10.06
C ASP A 61 -12.78 -38.75 10.63
N ILE A 62 -13.53 -38.72 11.75
CA ILE A 62 -14.06 -39.93 12.41
C ILE A 62 -15.01 -40.75 11.53
N HIS A 63 -15.52 -40.19 10.44
CA HIS A 63 -16.44 -40.84 9.50
C HIS A 63 -15.73 -41.33 8.23
N GLY A 64 -14.40 -41.13 8.12
CA GLY A 64 -13.60 -41.55 6.96
C GLY A 64 -13.65 -40.58 5.79
N LYS A 65 -14.15 -39.36 5.96
CA LYS A 65 -14.07 -38.30 4.96
C LYS A 65 -12.70 -37.62 5.06
N MET A 66 -12.03 -37.45 3.92
CA MET A 66 -10.76 -36.72 3.86
C MET A 66 -11.00 -35.24 4.19
N ILE A 67 -10.26 -34.73 5.17
CA ILE A 67 -10.32 -33.34 5.61
C ILE A 67 -9.09 -32.58 5.14
N TRP A 68 -7.88 -33.13 5.31
CA TRP A 68 -6.64 -32.40 4.98
C TRP A 68 -5.80 -33.14 3.96
N LYS A 69 -5.16 -32.36 3.08
CA LYS A 69 -4.27 -32.85 2.04
C LYS A 69 -3.00 -31.99 1.96
N PHE A 70 -1.87 -32.57 2.33
CA PHE A 70 -0.58 -31.87 2.38
C PHE A 70 0.26 -32.15 1.15
N GLU A 71 0.56 -31.09 0.40
CA GLU A 71 1.21 -31.18 -0.91
C GLU A 71 2.55 -30.45 -0.96
N GLY A 72 2.78 -29.50 -0.05
CA GLY A 72 4.00 -28.71 0.04
C GLY A 72 4.95 -29.22 1.13
N ILE A 73 6.24 -29.31 0.82
CA ILE A 73 7.29 -29.69 1.78
C ILE A 73 8.35 -28.60 1.80
N PHE A 74 8.53 -27.96 2.95
CA PHE A 74 9.59 -27.00 3.19
C PHE A 74 10.59 -27.58 4.19
N ASN A 75 11.84 -27.68 3.76
CA ASN A 75 12.93 -28.24 4.54
C ASN A 75 14.00 -27.17 4.73
N ASN A 76 13.97 -26.49 5.88
CA ASN A 76 14.90 -25.41 6.21
C ASN A 76 15.97 -25.92 7.19
N GLN A 77 16.94 -25.09 7.59
CA GLN A 77 18.06 -25.55 8.42
C GLN A 77 17.61 -26.19 9.75
N ASP A 78 16.54 -25.68 10.38
CA ASP A 78 16.13 -26.08 11.74
C ASP A 78 14.80 -26.84 11.82
N SER A 79 14.02 -26.90 10.74
CA SER A 79 12.66 -27.48 10.78
C SER A 79 12.23 -28.11 9.45
N ILE A 80 11.23 -28.99 9.56
CA ILE A 80 10.45 -29.54 8.43
C ILE A 80 9.02 -29.06 8.57
N THR A 81 8.45 -28.54 7.48
CA THR A 81 7.07 -28.08 7.43
C THR A 81 6.34 -28.75 6.27
N LEU A 82 5.20 -29.39 6.55
CA LEU A 82 4.25 -29.87 5.55
C LEU A 82 3.08 -28.91 5.48
N VAL A 83 2.65 -28.53 4.27
CA VAL A 83 1.63 -27.49 4.08
C VAL A 83 0.41 -28.04 3.33
N SER A 84 -0.78 -27.79 3.87
CA SER A 84 -2.08 -27.88 3.17
C SER A 84 -2.43 -26.51 2.61
N PHE A 85 -2.79 -26.46 1.33
CA PHE A 85 -3.09 -25.23 0.60
C PHE A 85 -4.57 -24.84 0.72
N PRO A 86 -4.91 -23.54 0.69
CA PRO A 86 -6.29 -23.06 0.82
C PRO A 86 -7.31 -23.68 -0.15
N HIS A 87 -6.89 -24.08 -1.35
CA HIS A 87 -7.77 -24.72 -2.33
C HIS A 87 -8.19 -26.15 -1.94
N ASN A 88 -7.44 -26.80 -1.03
CA ASN A 88 -7.86 -28.06 -0.43
C ASN A 88 -8.88 -27.85 0.71
N ASP A 89 -9.00 -26.61 1.22
CA ASP A 89 -9.76 -26.25 2.43
C ASP A 89 -10.57 -24.94 2.24
N PRO A 90 -11.60 -24.91 1.35
CA PRO A 90 -12.28 -23.68 0.95
C PRO A 90 -13.00 -22.97 2.10
N GLN A 91 -13.34 -23.70 3.16
CA GLN A 91 -14.02 -23.17 4.34
C GLN A 91 -13.14 -22.23 5.18
N TRP A 92 -11.82 -22.43 5.14
CA TRP A 92 -10.88 -21.69 5.99
C TRP A 92 -10.07 -20.66 5.22
N GLY A 93 -9.83 -20.87 3.92
CA GLY A 93 -9.15 -19.89 3.05
C GLY A 93 -7.72 -19.54 3.47
N VAL A 94 -7.11 -20.32 4.37
CA VAL A 94 -5.77 -20.09 4.93
C VAL A 94 -4.94 -21.37 4.86
N PHE A 95 -3.61 -21.21 4.80
CA PHE A 95 -2.67 -22.33 4.81
C PHE A 95 -2.66 -23.01 6.18
N PHE A 96 -2.66 -24.34 6.19
CA PHE A 96 -2.45 -25.14 7.39
C PHE A 96 -1.11 -25.87 7.32
N ALA A 97 -0.47 -26.07 8.47
CA ALA A 97 0.87 -26.63 8.52
C ALA A 97 1.09 -27.63 9.64
N LEU A 98 1.79 -28.70 9.30
CA LEU A 98 2.45 -29.60 10.25
C LEU A 98 3.92 -29.21 10.33
N ARG A 99 4.39 -28.83 11.52
CA ARG A 99 5.77 -28.37 11.75
C ARG A 99 6.49 -29.25 12.76
N ALA A 100 7.72 -29.61 12.46
CA ALA A 100 8.59 -30.31 13.38
C ALA A 100 9.99 -29.70 13.39
N SER A 101 10.53 -29.46 14.59
CA SER A 101 11.94 -29.11 14.76
C SER A 101 12.82 -30.31 14.42
N LYS A 102 13.87 -30.11 13.62
CA LYS A 102 14.83 -31.17 13.29
C LYS A 102 15.57 -31.72 14.51
N ALA A 103 15.67 -30.94 15.59
CA ALA A 103 16.20 -31.41 16.87
C ALA A 103 15.37 -32.56 17.47
N ASN A 104 14.10 -32.67 17.08
CA ASN A 104 13.17 -33.69 17.55
C ASN A 104 12.97 -34.84 16.55
N ILE A 105 13.74 -34.86 15.45
CA ILE A 105 13.65 -35.87 14.40
C ILE A 105 14.92 -36.74 14.44
N PRO A 106 14.80 -38.08 14.41
CA PRO A 106 15.97 -38.95 14.37
C PRO A 106 16.89 -38.61 13.19
N SER A 107 18.17 -38.37 13.46
CA SER A 107 19.15 -37.86 12.48
C SER A 107 19.29 -38.72 11.22
N HIS A 108 19.10 -40.04 11.33
CA HIS A 108 19.13 -40.97 10.19
C HIS A 108 17.97 -40.79 9.20
N LEU A 109 16.88 -40.13 9.61
CA LEU A 109 15.74 -39.79 8.75
C LEU A 109 15.89 -38.43 8.05
N LEU A 110 16.94 -37.66 8.38
CA LEU A 110 17.22 -36.35 7.82
C LEU A 110 18.24 -36.37 6.66
N LEU A 111 18.83 -37.54 6.35
CA LEU A 111 19.92 -37.66 5.37
C LEU A 111 19.40 -37.79 3.93
N ALA A 112 19.79 -36.83 3.09
CA ALA A 112 19.97 -37.02 1.66
C ALA A 112 21.49 -36.96 1.35
N SER A 113 21.95 -37.84 0.47
CA SER A 113 23.35 -38.17 0.16
C SER A 113 24.31 -36.97 0.11
N GLU A 114 25.32 -36.96 1.00
CA GLU A 114 26.41 -36.00 1.01
C GLU A 114 27.46 -36.30 -0.09
N LEU A 115 27.85 -35.28 -0.86
CA LEU A 115 29.19 -35.22 -1.47
C LEU A 115 30.10 -34.40 -0.54
N PRO A 116 31.40 -34.72 -0.42
CA PRO A 116 32.25 -34.12 0.59
C PRO A 116 32.70 -32.71 0.18
N VAL A 117 32.51 -31.73 1.08
CA VAL A 117 33.04 -30.37 0.97
C VAL A 117 34.34 -30.28 1.77
N PRO A 118 35.40 -29.60 1.27
CA PRO A 118 36.69 -29.50 1.95
C PRO A 118 36.62 -28.61 3.20
N THR A 119 37.41 -28.99 4.19
CA THR A 119 37.50 -28.38 5.53
C THR A 119 38.19 -27.01 5.51
N VAL A 120 37.66 -26.07 6.30
CA VAL A 120 38.34 -24.85 6.76
C VAL A 120 38.27 -24.79 8.29
N PRO A 121 39.35 -24.40 9.01
CA PRO A 121 39.46 -24.59 10.45
C PRO A 121 38.72 -23.54 11.29
N ALA A 122 38.33 -23.97 12.48
CA ALA A 122 37.53 -23.23 13.47
C ALA A 122 38.24 -22.03 14.11
N GLN A 123 37.44 -21.08 14.58
CA GLN A 123 37.78 -20.13 15.64
C GLN A 123 36.69 -20.10 16.73
N PRO A 124 37.04 -19.68 17.97
CA PRO A 124 36.55 -20.31 19.19
C PRO A 124 35.32 -19.65 19.83
N GLN A 125 34.56 -20.49 20.55
CA GLN A 125 33.38 -20.17 21.33
C GLN A 125 33.68 -19.29 22.57
N GLN A 126 32.69 -18.46 22.94
CA GLN A 126 32.51 -17.94 24.29
C GLN A 126 31.22 -18.50 24.93
N PRO A 127 31.15 -18.61 26.27
CA PRO A 127 30.26 -19.54 26.96
C PRO A 127 28.93 -18.94 27.42
N ALA A 128 27.97 -19.84 27.63
CA ALA A 128 26.60 -19.63 28.07
C ALA A 128 26.45 -19.02 29.49
N PRO A 129 25.30 -18.41 29.81
CA PRO A 129 24.90 -18.15 31.19
C PRO A 129 24.07 -19.30 31.78
N GLN A 130 24.42 -19.67 33.01
CA GLN A 130 23.71 -20.60 33.88
C GLN A 130 22.66 -19.89 34.76
N ALA A 131 21.62 -20.67 35.06
CA ALA A 131 20.94 -20.84 36.35
C ALA A 131 19.99 -19.74 36.91
N ALA A 132 18.71 -20.10 36.81
CA ALA A 132 17.58 -19.93 37.72
C ALA A 132 17.82 -19.46 39.18
N ALA A 133 16.92 -18.58 39.66
CA ALA A 133 16.57 -18.46 41.07
C ALA A 133 15.08 -18.03 41.29
N LYS A 134 14.35 -18.95 41.92
CA LYS A 134 13.17 -18.91 42.83
C LYS A 134 12.28 -17.65 42.99
N LEU A 135 10.97 -17.93 42.99
CA LEU A 135 9.85 -17.13 43.55
C LEU A 135 9.89 -16.98 45.09
N PRO A 136 9.21 -15.94 45.60
CA PRO A 136 8.31 -16.12 46.74
C PRO A 136 6.92 -15.46 46.58
N ASP A 137 5.98 -15.96 47.38
CA ASP A 137 4.54 -15.72 47.38
C ASP A 137 4.03 -14.40 48.00
N ALA A 138 2.93 -13.92 47.39
CA ALA A 138 1.65 -13.43 47.95
C ALA A 138 1.49 -12.09 48.73
N LYS A 139 0.48 -11.35 48.22
CA LYS A 139 -0.41 -10.30 48.81
C LYS A 139 0.14 -8.87 48.90
N THR A 140 -0.33 -7.98 48.00
CA THR A 140 -1.26 -6.86 48.29
C THR A 140 -1.42 -5.93 47.08
N ALA A 141 -2.60 -5.32 46.97
CA ALA A 141 -3.01 -4.22 46.08
C ALA A 141 -3.08 -4.50 44.56
N GLN A 142 -4.32 -4.53 44.05
CA GLN A 142 -4.61 -4.31 42.63
C GLN A 142 -4.04 -2.95 42.20
N PRO A 143 -3.22 -2.86 41.13
CA PRO A 143 -2.95 -1.58 40.50
C PRO A 143 -4.25 -1.12 39.83
N SER A 144 -4.74 0.04 40.25
CA SER A 144 -5.70 0.84 39.51
C SER A 144 -5.27 0.98 38.05
N ALA A 145 -6.25 1.03 37.14
CA ALA A 145 -6.06 1.29 35.72
C ALA A 145 -5.04 2.41 35.46
N PRO A 146 -4.24 2.32 34.38
CA PRO A 146 -3.30 3.38 34.03
C PRO A 146 -4.07 4.69 33.88
N THR A 147 -3.75 5.66 34.73
CA THR A 147 -4.21 7.04 34.61
C THR A 147 -3.79 7.54 33.23
N ALA A 148 -4.77 8.02 32.46
CA ALA A 148 -4.53 8.64 31.17
C ALA A 148 -3.44 9.71 31.33
N LYS A 149 -2.38 9.61 30.52
CA LYS A 149 -1.31 10.61 30.43
C LYS A 149 -1.99 11.95 30.14
N GLU A 150 -1.96 12.90 31.09
CA GLU A 150 -2.59 14.21 30.87
C GLU A 150 -1.99 14.86 29.61
N GLU A 151 -2.83 15.16 28.62
CA GLU A 151 -2.36 15.75 27.37
C GLU A 151 -1.79 17.16 27.60
N GLY A 152 -0.63 17.42 26.97
CA GLY A 152 0.02 18.73 27.02
C GLY A 152 -0.76 19.82 26.27
N ILE A 153 -0.73 21.03 26.79
CA ILE A 153 -1.37 22.22 26.21
C ILE A 153 -0.61 22.66 24.96
N ARG A 154 -1.38 23.13 23.98
CA ARG A 154 -0.94 23.48 22.62
C ARG A 154 -1.31 24.92 22.23
N LEU A 155 -2.32 25.49 22.88
CA LEU A 155 -2.80 26.86 22.70
C LEU A 155 -3.24 27.42 24.06
N VAL A 156 -2.88 28.67 24.34
CA VAL A 156 -3.47 29.49 25.42
C VAL A 156 -4.26 30.64 24.80
N ILE A 157 -5.53 30.77 25.17
CA ILE A 157 -6.41 31.87 24.80
C ILE A 157 -6.48 32.82 25.99
N TRP A 158 -6.19 34.09 25.74
CA TRP A 158 -6.07 35.12 26.78
C TRP A 158 -7.24 36.09 26.71
N ASP A 159 -7.87 36.36 27.85
CA ASP A 159 -8.44 37.69 28.07
C ASP A 159 -7.35 38.73 28.32
N LEU A 160 -7.71 40.01 28.20
CA LEU A 160 -6.81 41.13 28.32
C LEU A 160 -7.06 41.94 29.61
N ASP A 161 -8.23 42.57 29.73
CA ASP A 161 -8.57 43.39 30.90
C ASP A 161 -8.59 42.53 32.17
N ASP A 162 -7.95 43.04 33.22
CA ASP A 162 -7.75 42.38 34.53
C ASP A 162 -7.19 40.94 34.49
N THR A 163 -6.65 40.53 33.34
CA THR A 163 -6.08 39.20 33.10
C THR A 163 -4.64 39.31 32.58
N PHE A 164 -4.47 39.92 31.40
CA PHE A 164 -3.16 40.12 30.78
C PHE A 164 -2.47 41.39 31.30
N TRP A 165 -3.27 42.43 31.57
CA TRP A 165 -2.88 43.68 32.21
C TRP A 165 -3.85 44.02 33.34
N GLU A 166 -3.43 44.89 34.26
CA GLU A 166 -4.31 45.42 35.29
C GLU A 166 -5.10 46.61 34.74
N GLY A 167 -6.41 46.63 35.00
CA GLY A 167 -7.33 47.69 34.56
C GLY A 167 -8.10 47.33 33.29
N THR A 168 -9.13 48.14 33.01
CA THR A 168 -10.00 48.01 31.85
C THR A 168 -9.68 49.08 30.82
N LEU A 169 -9.28 48.67 29.60
CA LEU A 169 -8.81 49.58 28.54
C LEU A 169 -9.85 50.65 28.15
N SER A 170 -11.14 50.30 28.18
CA SER A 170 -12.22 51.23 27.85
C SER A 170 -12.57 52.23 28.97
N GLU A 171 -12.09 51.99 30.19
CA GLU A 171 -12.41 52.79 31.39
C GLU A 171 -11.25 53.66 31.90
N GLY A 172 -10.01 53.45 31.45
CA GLY A 172 -8.89 54.28 31.87
C GLY A 172 -7.50 53.74 31.54
N GLU A 173 -6.52 54.12 32.36
CA GLU A 173 -5.14 53.65 32.22
C GLU A 173 -5.04 52.16 32.58
N ILE A 174 -4.26 51.42 31.78
CA ILE A 174 -3.95 50.02 32.04
C ILE A 174 -2.45 49.84 32.33
N SER A 175 -2.14 48.86 33.19
CA SER A 175 -0.77 48.50 33.56
C SER A 175 -0.42 47.10 33.03
N PRO A 176 0.41 46.98 31.97
CA PRO A 176 0.85 45.69 31.46
C PRO A 176 1.61 44.87 32.50
N ILE A 177 1.27 43.60 32.66
CA ILE A 177 1.98 42.69 33.56
C ILE A 177 3.15 42.07 32.79
N GLN A 178 4.39 42.50 33.07
CA GLN A 178 5.59 42.05 32.36
C GLN A 178 5.74 40.52 32.35
N ARG A 179 5.38 39.85 33.45
CA ARG A 179 5.39 38.38 33.56
C ARG A 179 4.56 37.72 32.46
N ASN A 180 3.39 38.27 32.12
CA ASN A 180 2.49 37.69 31.12
C ASN A 180 3.08 37.78 29.71
N ILE A 181 3.80 38.89 29.42
CA ILE A 181 4.56 39.05 28.17
C ILE A 181 5.64 37.99 28.04
N ASP A 182 6.40 37.76 29.12
CA ASP A 182 7.49 36.78 29.13
C ASP A 182 6.96 35.34 29.02
N ILE A 183 5.79 35.06 29.61
CA ILE A 183 5.07 33.79 29.45
C ILE A 183 4.73 33.56 27.98
N VAL A 184 4.09 34.51 27.30
CA VAL A 184 3.71 34.38 25.89
C VAL A 184 4.91 34.04 25.01
N LYS A 185 6.01 34.79 25.14
CA LYS A 185 7.26 34.54 24.39
C LYS A 185 7.88 33.18 24.72
N THR A 186 7.84 32.78 25.99
CA THR A 186 8.36 31.47 26.42
C THR A 186 7.52 30.33 25.85
N LEU A 187 6.19 30.47 25.86
CA LEU A 187 5.27 29.49 25.29
C LEU A 187 5.46 29.37 23.77
N ASN A 188 5.58 30.49 23.05
CA ASN A 188 5.87 30.49 21.61
C ASN A 188 7.21 29.77 21.32
N GLY A 189 8.24 30.01 22.14
CA GLY A 189 9.53 29.31 22.07
C GLY A 189 9.50 27.83 22.46
N ARG A 190 8.40 27.35 23.05
CA ARG A 190 8.09 25.94 23.34
C ARG A 190 7.11 25.34 22.33
N GLY A 191 6.80 26.07 21.27
CA GLY A 191 5.81 25.68 20.27
C GLY A 191 4.40 25.55 20.88
N ILE A 192 4.04 26.36 21.87
CA ILE A 192 2.68 26.52 22.41
C ILE A 192 2.23 27.91 21.99
N VAL A 193 1.21 27.98 21.14
CA VAL A 193 0.79 29.26 20.55
C VAL A 193 -0.19 30.01 21.47
N ASN A 194 -0.35 31.31 21.22
CA ASN A 194 -1.20 32.19 22.03
C ASN A 194 -2.25 32.88 21.15
N ALA A 195 -3.48 33.00 21.64
CA ALA A 195 -4.58 33.72 20.98
C ALA A 195 -5.28 34.67 21.96
N ILE A 196 -6.13 35.56 21.44
CA ILE A 196 -6.84 36.57 22.23
C ILE A 196 -8.35 36.38 22.10
N CYS A 197 -9.06 36.39 23.23
CA CYS A 197 -10.51 36.51 23.30
C CYS A 197 -10.91 37.57 24.33
N SER A 198 -11.20 38.79 23.85
CA SER A 198 -11.47 39.94 24.73
C SER A 198 -12.68 40.76 24.26
N ARG A 199 -13.40 41.35 25.22
CA ARG A 199 -14.53 42.24 24.97
C ARG A 199 -14.05 43.68 24.92
N ASN A 200 -13.55 44.07 23.75
CA ASN A 200 -12.98 45.39 23.52
C ASN A 200 -13.21 45.85 22.07
N THR A 201 -12.79 47.08 21.78
CA THR A 201 -12.62 47.59 20.41
C THR A 201 -11.31 47.07 19.83
N PHE A 202 -11.37 46.50 18.62
CA PHE A 202 -10.23 45.84 17.99
C PHE A 202 -9.04 46.79 17.78
N GLU A 203 -9.32 47.99 17.28
CA GLU A 203 -8.32 49.00 16.93
C GLU A 203 -7.53 49.46 18.16
N ASP A 204 -8.20 49.67 19.29
CA ASP A 204 -7.59 50.14 20.53
C ASP A 204 -6.66 49.08 21.13
N VAL A 205 -7.14 47.83 21.20
CA VAL A 205 -6.33 46.70 21.68
C VAL A 205 -5.14 46.46 20.76
N LYS A 206 -5.35 46.48 19.44
CA LYS A 206 -4.27 46.28 18.47
C LYS A 206 -3.19 47.35 18.64
N ALA A 207 -3.56 48.63 18.66
CA ALA A 207 -2.62 49.72 18.85
C ALA A 207 -1.83 49.58 20.16
N ARG A 208 -2.51 49.13 21.23
CA ARG A 208 -1.87 48.92 22.53
C ARG A 208 -0.87 47.76 22.52
N LEU A 209 -1.22 46.62 21.94
CA LEU A 209 -0.32 45.47 21.83
C LEU A 209 0.85 45.73 20.88
N GLU A 210 0.65 46.54 19.84
CA GLU A 210 1.73 47.04 18.95
C GLU A 210 2.70 47.95 19.72
N GLN A 211 2.21 48.86 20.57
CA GLN A 211 3.08 49.67 21.45
C GLN A 211 3.90 48.82 22.42
N LEU A 212 3.36 47.69 22.88
CA LEU A 212 4.06 46.73 23.73
C LEU A 212 4.98 45.79 22.95
N GLY A 213 4.95 45.81 21.61
CA GLY A 213 5.79 44.97 20.75
C GLY A 213 5.45 43.48 20.81
N ILE A 214 4.18 43.14 21.09
CA ILE A 214 3.72 41.76 21.27
C ILE A 214 2.52 41.38 20.41
N TRP A 215 2.02 42.28 19.56
CA TRP A 215 0.90 41.99 18.67
C TRP A 215 1.14 40.72 17.83
N ASP A 216 2.32 40.62 17.22
CA ASP A 216 2.69 39.50 16.35
C ASP A 216 3.00 38.20 17.13
N GLU A 217 2.98 38.21 18.46
CA GLU A 217 3.11 37.02 19.30
C GLU A 217 1.79 36.23 19.44
N PHE A 218 0.68 36.81 18.97
CA PHE A 218 -0.66 36.21 19.01
C PHE A 218 -1.16 35.82 17.62
N VAL A 219 -2.07 34.85 17.58
CA VAL A 219 -2.81 34.43 16.39
C VAL A 219 -4.31 34.44 16.67
N PHE A 220 -5.11 34.58 15.62
CA PHE A 220 -6.58 34.52 15.70
C PHE A 220 -7.19 35.47 16.77
N PRO A 221 -6.84 36.78 16.79
CA PRO A 221 -7.46 37.71 17.73
C PRO A 221 -8.99 37.77 17.50
N ARG A 222 -9.74 37.55 18.58
CA ARG A 222 -11.19 37.79 18.68
C ARG A 222 -11.43 38.88 19.70
N ILE A 223 -11.47 40.11 19.20
CA ILE A 223 -11.69 41.31 19.99
C ILE A 223 -13.01 41.92 19.52
N SER A 224 -14.07 41.74 20.30
CA SER A 224 -15.39 42.27 19.97
C SER A 224 -16.30 42.26 21.20
N TRP A 225 -17.33 43.09 21.19
CA TRP A 225 -18.33 43.17 22.27
C TRP A 225 -19.31 41.98 22.33
N GLY A 226 -19.06 40.91 21.57
CA GLY A 226 -19.87 39.69 21.58
C GLY A 226 -19.63 38.79 22.80
N PRO A 227 -20.47 37.76 22.98
CA PRO A 227 -20.27 36.73 24.01
C PRO A 227 -18.97 35.94 23.76
N LYS A 228 -18.24 35.58 24.84
CA LYS A 228 -16.92 34.94 24.70
C LYS A 228 -17.03 33.47 24.33
N GLY A 229 -18.06 32.77 24.77
CA GLY A 229 -18.28 31.35 24.44
C GLY A 229 -18.20 31.04 22.93
N PRO A 230 -19.02 31.69 22.09
CA PRO A 230 -18.95 31.54 20.64
C PRO A 230 -17.61 31.95 20.02
N LEU A 231 -16.96 33.00 20.55
CA LEU A 231 -15.66 33.47 20.04
C LEU A 231 -14.54 32.46 20.34
N VAL A 232 -14.50 31.89 21.55
CA VAL A 232 -13.57 30.82 21.92
C VAL A 232 -13.80 29.59 21.04
N LYS A 233 -15.06 29.20 20.82
CA LYS A 233 -15.40 28.11 19.92
C LYS A 233 -14.88 28.36 18.49
N ASP A 234 -15.09 29.56 17.95
CA ASP A 234 -14.60 29.93 16.62
C ASP A 234 -13.06 29.88 16.51
N ILE A 235 -12.33 30.31 17.54
CA ILE A 235 -10.86 30.17 17.59
C ILE A 235 -10.46 28.70 17.49
N ILE A 236 -11.07 27.84 18.32
CA ILE A 236 -10.74 26.41 18.39
C ILE A 236 -11.06 25.69 17.06
N GLU A 237 -12.20 26.01 16.44
CA GLU A 237 -12.59 25.45 15.15
C GLU A 237 -11.61 25.88 14.04
N LYS A 238 -11.24 27.16 13.98
CA LYS A 238 -10.33 27.68 12.93
C LYS A 238 -8.89 27.22 13.10
N ILE A 239 -8.42 27.06 14.33
CA ILE A 239 -7.07 26.58 14.64
C ILE A 239 -6.94 25.06 14.52
N GLN A 240 -8.08 24.35 14.43
CA GLN A 240 -8.18 22.89 14.28
C GLN A 240 -7.40 22.11 15.35
N LEU A 241 -7.45 22.58 16.60
CA LEU A 241 -6.89 21.88 17.76
C LEU A 241 -7.99 21.18 18.55
N ARG A 242 -7.61 20.08 19.22
CA ARG A 242 -8.48 19.39 20.15
C ARG A 242 -8.70 20.27 21.40
N PRO A 243 -9.95 20.49 21.85
CA PRO A 243 -10.23 21.36 22.99
C PRO A 243 -9.48 20.98 24.28
N GLU A 244 -9.21 19.69 24.50
CA GLU A 244 -8.46 19.16 25.66
C GLU A 244 -7.02 19.67 25.71
N THR A 245 -6.50 20.14 24.58
CA THR A 245 -5.16 20.72 24.44
C THR A 245 -5.15 22.25 24.43
N VAL A 246 -6.30 22.89 24.69
CA VAL A 246 -6.46 24.35 24.72
C VAL A 246 -6.79 24.79 26.13
N MET A 247 -6.17 25.90 26.58
CA MET A 247 -6.52 26.57 27.83
C MET A 247 -7.05 27.97 27.55
N PHE A 248 -8.14 28.36 28.22
CA PHE A 248 -8.66 29.73 28.23
C PHE A 248 -8.46 30.35 29.62
N VAL A 249 -7.86 31.54 29.66
CA VAL A 249 -7.58 32.30 30.89
C VAL A 249 -8.38 33.60 30.88
N ASP A 250 -9.17 33.83 31.92
CA ASP A 250 -10.07 34.98 32.09
C ASP A 250 -10.29 35.19 33.59
N ASP A 251 -10.35 36.43 34.05
CA ASP A 251 -10.66 36.78 35.45
C ASP A 251 -12.14 36.52 35.79
N ASN A 252 -13.02 36.57 34.80
CA ASN A 252 -14.44 36.46 35.01
C ASN A 252 -14.93 35.02 34.90
N VAL A 253 -15.25 34.42 36.05
CA VAL A 253 -15.80 33.06 36.16
C VAL A 253 -17.04 32.82 35.27
N THR A 254 -17.84 33.86 34.97
CA THR A 254 -19.00 33.73 34.07
C THR A 254 -18.55 33.46 32.63
N ASN A 255 -17.50 34.14 32.16
CA ASN A 255 -16.93 33.90 30.83
C ASN A 255 -16.33 32.49 30.74
N LEU A 256 -15.65 32.02 31.80
CA LEU A 256 -15.09 30.67 31.87
C LEU A 256 -16.18 29.59 31.77
N ASN A 257 -17.28 29.77 32.50
CA ASN A 257 -18.42 28.85 32.47
C ASN A 257 -19.14 28.89 31.11
N GLU A 258 -19.27 30.06 30.49
CA GLU A 258 -19.82 30.20 29.15
C GLU A 258 -18.94 29.46 28.13
N ALA A 259 -17.62 29.67 28.15
CA ALA A 259 -16.70 28.98 27.25
C ALA A 259 -16.80 27.45 27.39
N LYS A 260 -16.86 26.93 28.63
CA LYS A 260 -17.11 25.50 28.90
C LYS A 260 -18.48 25.01 28.43
N HIS A 261 -19.50 25.85 28.45
CA HIS A 261 -20.81 25.45 27.93
C HIS A 261 -20.77 25.21 26.41
N PHE A 262 -20.07 26.08 25.66
CA PHE A 262 -19.91 25.92 24.21
C PHE A 262 -18.88 24.87 23.82
N VAL A 263 -17.88 24.64 24.67
CA VAL A 263 -16.78 23.69 24.45
C VAL A 263 -16.50 22.92 25.76
N PRO A 264 -17.25 21.84 26.03
CA PRO A 264 -17.19 21.11 27.31
C PRO A 264 -15.80 20.61 27.72
N GLU A 265 -14.98 20.22 26.76
CA GLU A 265 -13.64 19.63 26.98
C GLU A 265 -12.53 20.68 27.12
N LEU A 266 -12.87 21.98 27.11
CA LEU A 266 -11.92 23.09 27.24
C LEU A 266 -11.33 23.18 28.65
N ASN A 267 -10.01 23.37 28.73
CA ASN A 267 -9.36 23.75 29.99
C ASN A 267 -9.62 25.24 30.24
N VAL A 268 -10.05 25.60 31.45
CA VAL A 268 -10.22 27.00 31.85
C VAL A 268 -9.51 27.25 33.17
N ALA A 269 -9.00 28.45 33.36
CA ALA A 269 -8.34 28.86 34.59
C ALA A 269 -8.51 30.38 34.81
N GLU A 270 -8.49 30.79 36.07
CA GLU A 270 -8.36 32.18 36.47
C GLU A 270 -6.86 32.62 36.38
N PRO A 271 -6.54 33.93 36.44
CA PRO A 271 -5.16 34.42 36.25
C PRO A 271 -4.14 33.94 37.29
N ASP A 272 -4.57 33.37 38.42
CA ASP A 272 -3.70 32.80 39.46
C ASP A 272 -2.85 31.62 38.94
N VAL A 273 -3.33 30.89 37.94
CA VAL A 273 -2.56 29.81 37.31
C VAL A 273 -1.26 30.31 36.67
N LEU A 274 -1.20 31.58 36.27
CA LEU A 274 -0.09 32.16 35.52
C LEU A 274 1.21 32.21 36.33
N GLU A 275 1.13 32.17 37.67
CA GLU A 275 2.30 32.22 38.55
C GLU A 275 3.18 30.96 38.43
N SER A 276 2.57 29.82 38.12
CA SER A 276 3.23 28.51 38.05
C SER A 276 3.08 27.83 36.68
N LEU A 277 2.49 28.53 35.70
CA LEU A 277 2.13 27.99 34.38
C LEU A 277 3.34 27.37 33.67
N LEU A 278 4.50 28.05 33.69
CA LEU A 278 5.69 27.62 32.97
C LEU A 278 6.38 26.40 33.61
N ASP A 279 6.12 26.13 34.89
CA ASP A 279 6.63 24.97 35.64
C ASP A 279 5.73 23.74 35.49
N ASN A 280 4.47 23.95 35.09
CA ASN A 280 3.52 22.87 34.88
C ASN A 280 3.97 21.98 33.69
N PRO A 281 4.11 20.65 33.89
CA PRO A 281 4.54 19.72 32.84
C PRO A 281 3.70 19.77 31.56
N ARG A 282 2.41 20.16 31.66
CA ARG A 282 1.51 20.32 30.51
C ARG A 282 1.94 21.44 29.56
N PHE A 283 2.74 22.40 30.02
CA PHE A 283 3.24 23.56 29.26
C PHE A 283 4.73 23.45 28.89
N LYS A 284 5.31 22.25 28.98
CA LYS A 284 6.72 22.02 28.63
C LYS A 284 6.98 22.19 27.12
N GLY A 285 6.04 21.76 26.28
CA GLY A 285 6.15 21.84 24.82
C GLY A 285 7.40 21.16 24.23
N LYS A 286 7.72 21.45 22.97
CA LYS A 286 8.99 21.09 22.31
C LYS A 286 9.75 22.38 22.00
N PRO A 287 11.09 22.42 22.10
CA PRO A 287 11.85 23.60 21.72
C PRO A 287 11.51 24.06 20.29
N ASP A 288 11.13 25.33 20.13
CA ASP A 288 10.80 25.99 18.87
C ASP A 288 11.36 27.43 18.86
N PRO A 289 12.69 27.61 18.93
CA PRO A 289 13.31 28.93 19.07
C PRO A 289 13.02 29.88 17.89
N GLU A 290 12.67 29.33 16.72
CA GLU A 290 12.35 30.10 15.51
C GLU A 290 10.85 30.43 15.38
N TYR A 291 10.05 30.09 16.39
CA TYR A 291 8.60 30.29 16.44
C TYR A 291 7.90 29.71 15.20
N SER A 292 8.37 28.56 14.72
CA SER A 292 7.86 27.93 13.50
C SER A 292 6.37 27.59 13.60
N ARG A 293 5.90 27.20 14.79
CA ARG A 293 4.49 26.90 15.03
C ARG A 293 3.62 28.15 14.99
N LEU A 294 4.09 29.26 15.56
CA LEU A 294 3.40 30.55 15.52
C LEU A 294 3.22 31.01 14.08
N LYS A 295 4.33 31.07 13.31
CA LYS A 295 4.33 31.43 11.88
C LYS A 295 3.33 30.59 11.07
N ARG A 296 3.25 29.28 11.33
CA ARG A 296 2.29 28.39 10.68
C ARG A 296 0.83 28.77 10.97
N TYR A 297 0.51 29.18 12.20
CA TYR A 297 -0.85 29.59 12.54
C TYR A 297 -1.19 31.01 12.07
N GLN A 298 -0.21 31.91 11.96
CA GLN A 298 -0.38 33.21 11.29
C GLN A 298 -0.73 33.01 9.81
N VAL A 299 -0.07 32.07 9.14
CA VAL A 299 -0.41 31.66 7.77
C VAL A 299 -1.85 31.14 7.70
N LEU A 300 -2.25 30.26 8.62
CA LEU A 300 -3.62 29.73 8.66
C LEU A 300 -4.65 30.85 8.89
N GLU A 301 -4.35 31.83 9.74
CA GLU A 301 -5.19 33.00 9.96
C GLU A 301 -5.35 33.83 8.68
N SER A 302 -4.26 34.08 7.96
CA SER A 302 -4.30 34.77 6.65
C SER A 302 -5.17 34.02 5.65
N LYS A 303 -5.04 32.69 5.60
CA LYS A 303 -5.84 31.81 4.74
C LYS A 303 -7.34 31.96 5.02
N HIS A 304 -7.73 32.01 6.29
CA HIS A 304 -9.13 32.25 6.69
C HIS A 304 -9.64 33.64 6.29
N LYS A 305 -8.79 34.68 6.35
CA LYS A 305 -9.14 36.04 5.90
C LYS A 305 -9.37 36.09 4.39
N ASP A 306 -8.49 35.46 3.62
CA ASP A 306 -8.62 35.42 2.16
C ASP A 306 -9.83 34.62 1.70
N MET A 307 -10.13 33.50 2.37
CA MET A 307 -11.33 32.71 2.14
C MET A 307 -12.62 33.50 2.47
N ALA A 308 -12.62 34.32 3.53
CA ALA A 308 -13.75 35.22 3.80
C ALA A 308 -13.93 36.28 2.69
N ALA A 309 -12.83 36.74 2.09
CA ALA A 309 -12.86 37.70 0.99
C ALA A 309 -13.37 37.11 -0.34
N THR A 310 -13.39 35.78 -0.53
CA THR A 310 -14.00 35.13 -1.70
C THR A 310 -15.52 34.98 -1.60
N GLY A 311 -16.16 35.59 -0.61
CA GLY A 311 -17.63 35.53 -0.45
C GLY A 311 -18.15 34.15 -0.03
N GLY A 312 -17.28 33.29 0.51
CA GLY A 312 -17.64 31.96 1.01
C GLY A 312 -17.62 30.84 -0.04
N ASP A 313 -17.23 31.12 -1.29
CA ASP A 313 -16.97 30.06 -2.27
C ASP A 313 -15.61 29.39 -1.97
N ASN A 314 -15.68 28.27 -1.26
CA ASN A 314 -14.52 27.50 -0.85
C ASN A 314 -13.77 26.89 -2.06
N GLU A 315 -14.47 26.44 -3.10
CA GLU A 315 -13.78 25.85 -4.26
C GLU A 315 -13.06 26.92 -5.09
N ALA A 316 -13.68 28.08 -5.29
CA ALA A 316 -13.01 29.20 -5.96
C ALA A 316 -11.75 29.66 -5.20
N PHE A 317 -11.78 29.59 -3.87
CA PHE A 317 -10.61 29.85 -3.03
C PHE A 317 -9.54 28.78 -3.22
N LEU A 318 -9.90 27.49 -3.19
CA LEU A 318 -8.97 26.38 -3.37
C LEU A 318 -8.31 26.38 -4.76
N ARG A 319 -9.07 26.70 -5.83
CA ARG A 319 -8.53 26.90 -7.19
C ARG A 319 -7.49 28.01 -7.28
N LYS A 320 -7.60 29.04 -6.46
CA LYS A 320 -6.62 30.16 -6.37
C LYS A 320 -5.45 29.87 -5.44
N SER A 321 -5.54 28.83 -4.60
CA SER A 321 -4.55 28.56 -3.56
C SER A 321 -3.29 27.86 -4.09
N ASP A 322 -3.20 27.51 -5.37
CA ASP A 322 -2.07 26.76 -5.98
C ASP A 322 -1.63 25.56 -5.14
N ILE A 323 -2.58 24.68 -4.84
CA ILE A 323 -2.31 23.48 -4.04
C ILE A 323 -1.48 22.52 -4.88
N ARG A 324 -0.27 22.24 -4.39
CA ARG A 324 0.73 21.39 -5.03
C ARG A 324 0.99 20.16 -4.18
N VAL A 325 0.99 19.00 -4.83
CA VAL A 325 1.20 17.70 -4.21
C VAL A 325 2.37 16.99 -4.88
N SER A 326 3.22 16.32 -4.10
CA SER A 326 4.23 15.40 -4.62
C SER A 326 4.16 14.05 -3.91
N PHE A 327 4.36 12.99 -4.69
CA PHE A 327 4.35 11.60 -4.25
C PHE A 327 5.78 11.09 -4.16
N HIS A 328 6.06 10.32 -3.11
CA HIS A 328 7.39 9.82 -2.78
C HIS A 328 7.30 8.37 -2.28
N SER A 329 8.35 7.59 -2.50
CA SER A 329 8.40 6.16 -2.20
C SER A 329 9.59 5.75 -1.33
N ASP A 330 10.45 6.69 -0.94
CA ASP A 330 11.63 6.51 -0.09
C ASP A 330 11.26 6.49 1.40
N ILE A 331 10.33 5.61 1.77
CA ILE A 331 9.72 5.52 3.12
C ILE A 331 10.77 5.43 4.23
N GLU A 332 11.83 4.67 4.00
CA GLU A 332 12.89 4.42 4.99
C GLU A 332 13.59 5.71 5.43
N ALA A 333 13.80 6.67 4.52
CA ALA A 333 14.44 7.95 4.82
C ALA A 333 13.57 8.84 5.73
N GLU A 334 12.25 8.68 5.64
CA GLU A 334 11.26 9.50 6.35
C GLU A 334 10.47 8.72 7.40
N PHE A 335 10.90 7.49 7.72
CA PHE A 335 10.18 6.55 8.57
C PHE A 335 9.78 7.15 9.94
N PRO A 336 10.64 7.89 10.67
CA PRO A 336 10.24 8.51 11.93
C PRO A 336 9.09 9.50 11.80
N ARG A 337 9.04 10.27 10.70
CA ARG A 337 7.96 11.23 10.45
C ARG A 337 6.66 10.53 10.04
N ILE A 338 6.77 9.48 9.23
CA ILE A 338 5.64 8.67 8.79
C ILE A 338 5.04 7.92 9.98
N HIS A 339 5.87 7.32 10.85
CA HIS A 339 5.45 6.69 12.11
C HIS A 339 4.69 7.65 13.02
N ASP A 340 5.22 8.87 13.22
CA ASP A 340 4.53 9.92 13.98
C ASP A 340 3.18 10.28 13.34
N LEU A 341 3.11 10.36 12.00
CA LEU A 341 1.87 10.64 11.27
C LEU A 341 0.85 9.49 11.41
N VAL A 342 1.29 8.25 11.24
CA VAL A 342 0.49 7.02 11.39
C VAL A 342 -0.08 6.93 12.79
N ASN A 343 0.63 7.38 13.83
CA ASN A 343 0.16 7.24 15.20
C ASN A 343 -0.64 8.44 15.73
N ARG A 344 -0.39 9.66 15.24
CA ARG A 344 -1.03 10.88 15.76
C ARG A 344 -2.29 11.31 15.01
N THR A 345 -2.47 10.85 13.78
CA THR A 345 -3.56 11.31 12.92
C THR A 345 -4.87 10.65 13.30
N ASN A 346 -5.82 11.33 13.91
CA ASN A 346 -7.11 10.73 14.28
C ASN A 346 -8.18 10.93 13.20
N GLN A 347 -8.64 12.15 12.96
CA GLN A 347 -9.83 12.41 12.13
C GLN A 347 -9.65 12.00 10.66
N LEU A 348 -8.44 12.07 10.13
CA LEU A 348 -8.11 11.74 8.76
C LEU A 348 -7.24 10.48 8.64
N ASN A 349 -7.25 9.60 9.65
CA ASN A 349 -6.82 8.22 9.45
C ASN A 349 -8.09 7.40 9.18
N PHE A 350 -8.22 6.92 7.95
CA PHE A 350 -9.41 6.20 7.50
C PHE A 350 -9.42 4.76 7.96
N THR A 351 -8.28 4.07 7.95
CA THR A 351 -8.20 2.65 8.36
C THR A 351 -8.00 2.47 9.86
N LYS A 352 -7.58 3.53 10.56
CA LYS A 352 -7.17 3.53 11.99
C LYS A 352 -6.10 2.50 12.31
N ASN A 353 -5.44 1.93 11.30
CA ASN A 353 -4.35 1.00 11.50
C ASN A 353 -3.15 1.76 12.07
N ARG A 354 -2.78 1.43 13.31
CA ARG A 354 -1.66 2.06 14.03
C ARG A 354 -0.48 1.11 14.09
N TRP A 355 0.70 1.68 14.10
CA TRP A 355 1.92 0.93 14.37
C TRP A 355 2.26 0.95 15.87
N PRO A 356 3.09 0.00 16.35
CA PRO A 356 3.67 0.05 17.69
C PRO A 356 4.30 1.41 18.01
N GLU A 357 4.32 1.82 19.28
CA GLU A 357 4.98 3.08 19.68
C GLU A 357 6.50 3.01 19.52
N ASP A 358 7.09 1.81 19.70
CA ASP A 358 8.50 1.59 19.41
C ASP A 358 8.76 1.64 17.89
N ILE A 359 9.71 2.47 17.48
CA ILE A 359 9.94 2.77 16.08
C ILE A 359 10.58 1.58 15.33
N GLU A 360 11.38 0.76 16.00
CA GLU A 360 12.05 -0.38 15.37
C GLU A 360 11.08 -1.57 15.23
N GLU A 361 10.21 -1.78 16.22
CA GLU A 361 9.09 -2.72 16.10
C GLU A 361 8.14 -2.31 14.97
N ALA A 362 7.82 -1.01 14.88
CA ALA A 362 7.02 -0.47 13.79
C ALA A 362 7.69 -0.66 12.42
N ARG A 363 9.03 -0.51 12.34
CA ARG A 363 9.80 -0.73 11.11
C ARG A 363 9.78 -2.19 10.69
N LEU A 364 9.84 -3.13 11.64
CA LEU A 364 9.68 -4.55 11.35
C LEU A 364 8.28 -4.83 10.80
N ARG A 365 7.24 -4.36 11.48
CA ARG A 365 5.86 -4.51 11.03
C ARG A 365 5.62 -3.89 9.65
N PHE A 366 6.19 -2.72 9.38
CA PHE A 366 6.10 -2.09 8.06
C PHE A 366 6.72 -2.98 6.97
N ARG A 367 7.89 -3.58 7.22
CA ARG A 367 8.53 -4.50 6.26
C ARG A 367 7.66 -5.73 6.01
N GLU A 368 7.15 -6.35 7.07
CA GLU A 368 6.17 -7.43 6.95
C GLU A 368 4.95 -6.98 6.14
N GLU A 369 4.51 -5.73 6.35
CA GLU A 369 3.35 -5.20 5.65
C GLU A 369 3.60 -4.98 4.14
N VAL A 370 4.82 -4.63 3.75
CA VAL A 370 5.22 -4.43 2.34
C VAL A 370 5.55 -5.75 1.64
N GLU A 371 6.17 -6.68 2.35
CA GLU A 371 6.61 -7.97 1.81
C GLU A 371 5.46 -9.01 1.74
N ALA A 372 4.32 -8.75 2.38
CA ALA A 372 3.19 -9.67 2.43
C ALA A 372 2.59 -9.99 1.05
N ASP A 373 2.56 -9.02 0.14
CA ASP A 373 2.04 -9.17 -1.21
C ASP A 373 2.97 -8.47 -2.19
N PHE A 374 3.30 -9.14 -3.30
CA PHE A 374 4.11 -8.57 -4.37
C PHE A 374 3.47 -7.28 -4.93
N ASP A 375 2.13 -7.23 -5.00
CA ASP A 375 1.39 -6.09 -5.53
C ASP A 375 1.15 -4.95 -4.51
N THR A 376 2.02 -4.80 -3.52
CA THR A 376 1.86 -3.73 -2.53
C THR A 376 2.19 -2.37 -3.15
N ASP A 377 1.27 -1.41 -3.07
CA ASP A 377 1.52 -0.01 -3.43
C ASP A 377 1.75 0.79 -2.14
N VAL A 378 2.83 1.57 -2.07
CA VAL A 378 3.20 2.31 -0.86
C VAL A 378 3.90 3.60 -1.20
N GLY A 379 3.49 4.66 -0.52
CA GLY A 379 4.08 5.98 -0.69
C GLY A 379 3.64 6.96 0.38
N TYR A 380 4.27 8.12 0.36
CA TYR A 380 3.88 9.27 1.17
C TYR A 380 3.69 10.50 0.29
N VAL A 381 2.93 11.44 0.82
CA VAL A 381 2.46 12.63 0.10
C VAL A 381 2.96 13.86 0.81
N LYS A 382 3.68 14.73 0.11
CA LYS A 382 4.00 16.08 0.58
C LYS A 382 3.07 17.09 -0.08
N VAL A 383 2.70 18.13 0.67
CA VAL A 383 1.74 19.15 0.21
C VAL A 383 2.30 20.54 0.47
N ALA A 384 2.11 21.44 -0.49
CA ALA A 384 2.33 22.87 -0.36
C ALA A 384 1.17 23.62 -1.02
N ASP A 385 0.99 24.88 -0.68
CA ASP A 385 0.09 25.79 -1.39
C ASP A 385 0.79 27.17 -1.56
N ALA A 386 0.03 28.18 -1.99
CA ALA A 386 0.53 29.55 -2.14
C ALA A 386 0.96 30.19 -0.80
N TYR A 387 0.52 29.63 0.32
CA TYR A 387 0.78 30.17 1.66
C TYR A 387 1.95 29.48 2.36
N GLY A 388 2.33 28.28 1.94
CA GLY A 388 3.53 27.63 2.42
C GLY A 388 3.59 26.13 2.20
N ASN A 389 4.64 25.53 2.74
CA ASN A 389 4.89 24.10 2.66
C ASN A 389 4.42 23.39 3.94
N TYR A 390 3.63 22.34 3.78
CA TYR A 390 3.10 21.53 4.88
C TYR A 390 3.95 20.28 5.17
N GLY A 391 4.94 19.97 4.34
CA GLY A 391 5.77 18.78 4.45
C GLY A 391 4.96 17.50 4.25
N ILE A 392 5.36 16.42 4.91
CA ILE A 392 4.67 15.12 4.82
C ILE A 392 3.27 15.22 5.44
N CYS A 393 2.27 15.05 4.60
CA CYS A 393 0.86 15.20 4.95
C CYS A 393 0.01 13.98 4.60
N GLY A 394 0.52 12.98 3.91
CA GLY A 394 -0.22 11.74 3.66
C GLY A 394 0.70 10.53 3.67
N PHE A 395 0.15 9.38 4.05
CA PHE A 395 0.77 8.07 3.90
C PHE A 395 -0.27 7.07 3.44
N TYR A 396 0.11 6.22 2.49
CA TYR A 396 -0.73 5.15 2.00
C TYR A 396 0.06 3.86 1.84
N LEU A 397 -0.62 2.75 2.08
CA LEU A 397 -0.19 1.41 1.73
C LEU A 397 -1.46 0.64 1.32
N SER A 398 -1.50 0.16 0.08
CA SER A 398 -2.56 -0.72 -0.41
C SER A 398 -2.02 -2.04 -0.89
N ARG A 399 -2.87 -3.07 -0.83
CA ARG A 399 -2.62 -4.39 -1.37
C ARG A 399 -3.83 -4.79 -2.20
N LYS A 400 -3.58 -5.25 -3.43
CA LYS A 400 -4.65 -5.57 -4.39
C LYS A 400 -5.59 -4.35 -4.50
N ASP A 401 -6.86 -4.55 -4.21
CA ASP A 401 -7.90 -3.53 -4.32
C ASP A 401 -8.24 -2.85 -2.99
N GLU A 402 -7.42 -2.99 -1.92
CA GLU A 402 -7.71 -2.44 -0.60
C GLU A 402 -6.54 -1.66 0.04
N PHE A 403 -6.83 -0.53 0.68
CA PHE A 403 -5.89 0.20 1.52
C PHE A 403 -5.77 -0.40 2.93
N LEU A 404 -4.55 -0.77 3.32
CA LEU A 404 -4.20 -1.11 4.70
C LEU A 404 -3.92 0.16 5.53
N HIS A 405 -3.25 1.13 4.92
CA HIS A 405 -3.04 2.46 5.47
C HIS A 405 -3.54 3.49 4.46
N PHE A 406 -4.41 4.38 4.92
CA PHE A 406 -4.81 5.55 4.15
C PHE A 406 -5.11 6.69 5.13
N LEU A 407 -4.17 7.62 5.22
CA LEU A 407 -4.24 8.67 6.24
C LEU A 407 -3.57 9.98 5.83
N PHE A 408 -4.11 11.08 6.36
CA PHE A 408 -3.66 12.43 6.05
C PHE A 408 -3.58 13.31 7.28
N SER A 409 -2.63 14.24 7.31
CA SER A 409 -2.49 15.22 8.37
C SER A 409 -3.70 16.15 8.40
N CYS A 410 -4.17 16.53 9.59
CA CYS A 410 -5.21 17.57 9.71
C CYS A 410 -4.82 18.91 9.08
N ARG A 411 -3.52 19.15 8.82
CA ARG A 411 -3.03 20.35 8.12
C ARG A 411 -3.57 20.51 6.70
N THR A 412 -4.00 19.42 6.07
CA THR A 412 -4.58 19.43 4.72
C THR A 412 -6.09 19.20 4.73
N MET A 413 -6.71 19.25 5.91
CA MET A 413 -8.15 19.07 6.05
C MET A 413 -8.90 20.13 5.24
N ASN A 414 -9.96 19.72 4.54
CA ASN A 414 -10.79 20.55 3.66
C ASN A 414 -10.06 21.11 2.42
N MET A 415 -8.85 20.64 2.10
CA MET A 415 -8.13 21.04 0.89
C MET A 415 -8.41 20.12 -0.32
N GLY A 416 -9.11 18.99 -0.11
CA GLY A 416 -9.36 18.00 -1.17
C GLY A 416 -8.21 17.00 -1.39
N VAL A 417 -7.18 17.00 -0.54
CA VAL A 417 -5.96 16.21 -0.77
C VAL A 417 -6.26 14.72 -0.71
N GLU A 418 -7.03 14.27 0.28
CA GLU A 418 -7.36 12.86 0.45
C GLU A 418 -8.23 12.32 -0.69
N GLN A 419 -9.20 13.10 -1.17
CA GLN A 419 -10.05 12.75 -2.31
C GLN A 419 -9.22 12.69 -3.59
N PHE A 420 -8.34 13.67 -3.79
CA PHE A 420 -7.45 13.72 -4.95
C PHE A 420 -6.51 12.51 -4.98
N VAL A 421 -5.86 12.21 -3.85
CA VAL A 421 -4.93 11.07 -3.75
C VAL A 421 -5.67 9.75 -3.91
N TRP A 422 -6.86 9.58 -3.31
CA TRP A 422 -7.64 8.35 -3.46
C TRP A 422 -7.98 8.06 -4.93
N ARG A 423 -8.47 9.06 -5.67
CA ARG A 423 -8.75 8.92 -7.11
C ARG A 423 -7.48 8.66 -7.92
N ARG A 424 -6.40 9.37 -7.60
CA ARG A 424 -5.09 9.21 -8.25
C ARG A 424 -4.53 7.80 -8.09
N LEU A 425 -4.79 7.19 -6.94
CA LEU A 425 -4.38 5.82 -6.61
C LEU A 425 -5.42 4.77 -7.03
N GLY A 426 -6.37 5.14 -7.91
CA GLY A 426 -7.29 4.21 -8.57
C GLY A 426 -8.51 3.82 -7.75
N GLU A 427 -8.92 4.65 -6.79
CA GLU A 427 -10.20 4.48 -6.06
C GLU A 427 -10.36 3.14 -5.34
N ARG A 428 -9.24 2.52 -4.94
CA ARG A 428 -9.22 1.26 -4.20
C ARG A 428 -10.06 1.34 -2.92
N HIS A 429 -10.61 0.21 -2.49
CA HIS A 429 -11.44 0.12 -1.28
C HIS A 429 -10.67 0.64 -0.05
N VAL A 430 -11.32 1.49 0.74
CA VAL A 430 -10.79 1.96 2.01
C VAL A 430 -11.66 1.40 3.13
N PRO A 431 -11.15 0.49 3.98
CA PRO A 431 -11.91 -0.06 5.09
C PRO A 431 -12.03 0.98 6.19
N ILE A 432 -12.99 1.91 6.04
CA ILE A 432 -13.18 3.04 6.96
C ILE A 432 -13.54 2.53 8.36
N GLN A 433 -12.72 2.88 9.35
CA GLN A 433 -12.91 2.52 10.76
C GLN A 433 -13.30 3.74 11.61
N GLY A 434 -14.48 3.67 12.24
CA GLY A 434 -14.97 4.73 13.13
C GLY A 434 -15.28 6.05 12.42
N LYS A 435 -15.33 7.15 13.17
CA LYS A 435 -15.62 8.48 12.63
C LYS A 435 -14.39 9.06 11.91
N VAL A 436 -14.59 9.48 10.66
CA VAL A 436 -13.60 10.18 9.82
C VAL A 436 -14.06 11.59 9.50
N GLY A 437 -13.10 12.47 9.20
CA GLY A 437 -13.31 13.91 9.03
C GLY A 437 -13.86 14.33 7.67
N SER A 438 -13.83 13.45 6.67
CA SER A 438 -14.30 13.72 5.30
C SER A 438 -14.79 12.45 4.61
N LYS A 439 -15.55 12.63 3.52
CA LYS A 439 -15.93 11.58 2.57
C LYS A 439 -14.93 11.58 1.41
N LEU A 440 -14.68 10.43 0.79
CA LEU A 440 -13.68 10.32 -0.28
C LEU A 440 -14.27 10.64 -1.66
N GLU A 441 -15.57 10.44 -1.82
CA GLU A 441 -16.29 10.61 -3.08
C GLU A 441 -16.60 12.08 -3.41
N ASP A 442 -16.50 12.97 -2.42
CA ASP A 442 -16.90 14.37 -2.53
C ASP A 442 -15.93 15.27 -1.72
N PRO A 443 -15.37 16.35 -2.31
CA PRO A 443 -15.60 16.86 -3.67
C PRO A 443 -14.83 16.13 -4.77
N ILE A 444 -15.19 16.40 -6.03
CA ILE A 444 -14.32 16.17 -7.18
C ILE A 444 -13.28 17.28 -7.22
N VAL A 445 -12.00 16.91 -7.19
CA VAL A 445 -10.90 17.85 -6.98
C VAL A 445 -10.19 18.15 -8.29
N ASP A 446 -10.40 19.36 -8.80
CA ASP A 446 -9.77 19.87 -10.04
C ASP A 446 -8.66 20.92 -9.79
N TRP A 447 -8.47 21.34 -8.53
CA TRP A 447 -7.57 22.44 -8.14
C TRP A 447 -6.19 22.01 -7.63
N ILE A 448 -5.89 20.71 -7.60
CA ILE A 448 -4.61 20.19 -7.12
C ILE A 448 -3.67 19.89 -8.28
N ASN A 449 -2.48 20.47 -8.23
CA ASN A 449 -1.38 20.26 -9.16
C ASN A 449 -0.41 19.21 -8.60
N VAL A 450 0.00 18.25 -9.44
CA VAL A 450 1.08 17.32 -9.08
C VAL A 450 2.40 17.89 -9.57
N VAL A 451 3.36 18.05 -8.66
CA VAL A 451 4.71 18.51 -8.98
C VAL A 451 5.73 17.39 -8.73
N GLU A 452 6.97 17.57 -9.21
CA GLU A 452 8.04 16.61 -8.97
C GLU A 452 8.31 16.49 -7.46
N ASP A 453 8.62 17.62 -6.83
CA ASP A 453 8.88 17.75 -5.40
C ASP A 453 8.43 19.15 -4.92
N VAL A 454 7.52 19.20 -3.94
CA VAL A 454 7.01 20.47 -3.39
C VAL A 454 8.10 21.27 -2.67
N ASP A 455 9.17 20.63 -2.21
CA ASP A 455 10.28 21.31 -1.53
C ASP A 455 11.17 22.07 -2.52
N LYS A 456 11.13 21.72 -3.82
CA LYS A 456 11.95 22.31 -4.90
C LYS A 456 11.15 23.17 -5.87
N ALA A 457 9.83 23.03 -5.88
CA ALA A 457 8.94 23.78 -6.75
C ALA A 457 8.90 25.26 -6.37
N THR A 458 9.70 26.08 -7.05
CA THR A 458 9.76 27.55 -6.89
C THR A 458 8.77 28.30 -7.77
N GLU A 459 8.22 27.65 -8.80
CA GLU A 459 7.27 28.27 -9.73
C GLU A 459 5.82 27.91 -9.41
N THR A 460 4.95 28.92 -9.52
CA THR A 460 3.49 28.77 -9.58
C THR A 460 3.18 28.10 -10.91
N SER A 461 2.98 26.79 -10.91
CA SER A 461 2.60 26.07 -12.12
C SER A 461 1.19 26.49 -12.51
N SER A 462 1.03 27.09 -13.70
CA SER A 462 -0.28 27.39 -14.26
C SER A 462 -1.13 26.12 -14.34
N ALA A 463 -2.40 26.26 -13.98
CA ALA A 463 -3.39 25.20 -13.95
C ALA A 463 -3.45 24.38 -15.25
N SER A 464 -3.67 23.08 -15.08
CA SER A 464 -4.30 22.18 -16.07
C SER A 464 -3.52 21.98 -17.38
N ALA A 465 -2.24 21.60 -17.32
CA ALA A 465 -1.65 20.88 -18.45
C ALA A 465 -2.43 19.57 -18.64
N ASN A 466 -2.95 19.35 -19.86
CA ASN A 466 -3.68 18.13 -20.19
C ASN A 466 -2.77 16.93 -19.86
N ARG A 467 -3.22 16.09 -18.92
CA ARG A 467 -2.36 15.05 -18.34
C ARG A 467 -2.17 13.94 -19.37
N LEU A 468 -0.93 13.52 -19.55
CA LEU A 468 -0.63 12.39 -20.42
C LEU A 468 -1.30 11.13 -19.89
N LYS A 469 -2.02 10.46 -20.77
CA LYS A 469 -2.61 9.15 -20.54
C LYS A 469 -1.70 8.07 -21.10
N VAL A 470 -1.27 7.12 -20.28
CA VAL A 470 -0.32 6.06 -20.63
C VAL A 470 -0.99 4.71 -20.48
N CYS A 471 -1.11 3.96 -21.58
CA CYS A 471 -1.53 2.57 -21.54
C CYS A 471 -0.33 1.67 -21.28
N ILE A 472 -0.41 0.82 -20.26
CA ILE A 472 0.60 -0.18 -19.92
C ILE A 472 0.00 -1.55 -20.21
N ARG A 473 0.64 -2.31 -21.09
CA ARG A 473 0.17 -3.63 -21.51
C ARG A 473 1.26 -4.69 -21.34
N GLY A 474 0.94 -5.76 -20.63
CA GLY A 474 1.87 -6.87 -20.41
C GLY A 474 1.48 -7.77 -19.25
N ALA A 475 2.49 -8.35 -18.62
CA ALA A 475 2.34 -9.23 -17.46
C ALA A 475 1.81 -8.50 -16.21
N CYS A 476 1.25 -9.24 -15.25
CA CYS A 476 0.68 -8.67 -14.03
C CYS A 476 1.70 -7.94 -13.15
N ASP A 477 2.98 -8.28 -13.25
CA ASP A 477 4.05 -7.64 -12.49
C ASP A 477 4.27 -6.17 -12.86
N MET A 478 3.89 -5.78 -14.09
CA MET A 478 3.92 -4.39 -14.53
C MET A 478 2.98 -3.48 -13.73
N MET A 479 2.07 -4.03 -12.92
CA MET A 479 1.30 -3.26 -11.94
C MET A 479 2.22 -2.49 -10.99
N MET A 480 3.38 -3.04 -10.64
CA MET A 480 4.41 -2.33 -9.87
C MET A 480 4.90 -1.07 -10.57
N THR A 481 5.22 -1.16 -11.85
CA THR A 481 5.58 0.02 -12.65
C THR A 481 4.41 1.00 -12.74
N SER A 482 3.18 0.50 -12.91
CA SER A 482 1.98 1.35 -12.96
C SER A 482 1.79 2.14 -11.66
N ASN A 483 1.96 1.52 -10.49
CA ASN A 483 1.85 2.17 -9.19
C ASN A 483 2.78 3.40 -9.07
N PHE A 484 4.01 3.32 -9.58
CA PHE A 484 4.89 4.48 -9.64
C PHE A 484 4.45 5.51 -10.69
N LEU A 485 4.06 5.06 -11.89
CA LEU A 485 3.65 5.96 -12.99
C LEU A 485 2.38 6.75 -12.67
N ARG A 486 1.38 6.12 -12.06
CA ARG A 486 0.09 6.76 -11.73
C ARG A 486 0.21 7.91 -10.75
N THR A 487 1.35 8.07 -10.09
CA THR A 487 1.63 9.25 -9.28
C THR A 487 1.92 10.50 -10.12
N LYS A 488 2.34 10.34 -11.38
CA LYS A 488 2.74 11.42 -12.29
C LYS A 488 1.86 11.53 -13.55
N VAL A 489 1.40 10.42 -14.12
CA VAL A 489 0.58 10.39 -15.35
C VAL A 489 -0.72 9.62 -15.14
N ASP A 490 -1.72 9.79 -16.00
CA ASP A 490 -2.91 8.95 -15.95
C ASP A 490 -2.58 7.59 -16.57
N THR A 491 -3.02 6.49 -15.96
CA THR A 491 -2.66 5.14 -16.40
C THR A 491 -3.89 4.36 -16.87
N VAL A 492 -3.72 3.57 -17.92
CA VAL A 492 -4.65 2.51 -18.35
C VAL A 492 -3.91 1.20 -18.29
N GLU A 493 -4.38 0.29 -17.46
CA GLU A 493 -3.73 -1.01 -17.23
C GLU A 493 -4.42 -2.09 -18.07
N GLU A 494 -3.66 -2.70 -18.99
CA GLU A 494 -4.05 -3.88 -19.76
C GLU A 494 -3.13 -5.04 -19.40
N LEU A 495 -3.19 -5.44 -18.14
CA LEU A 495 -2.31 -6.46 -17.58
C LEU A 495 -3.00 -7.82 -17.53
N ASN A 496 -2.19 -8.88 -17.39
CA ASN A 496 -2.76 -10.20 -17.14
C ASN A 496 -3.58 -10.22 -15.85
N TYR A 497 -4.70 -10.94 -15.86
CA TYR A 497 -5.52 -11.16 -14.67
C TYR A 497 -6.22 -12.52 -14.71
N ALA A 498 -6.66 -12.98 -13.54
CA ALA A 498 -7.43 -14.20 -13.40
C ALA A 498 -8.93 -13.95 -13.58
N TYR A 499 -9.60 -14.83 -14.32
CA TYR A 499 -11.04 -14.81 -14.49
C TYR A 499 -11.60 -16.23 -14.49
N GLU A 500 -12.39 -16.58 -13.47
CA GLU A 500 -12.99 -17.92 -13.31
C GLU A 500 -11.96 -19.06 -13.41
N GLY A 501 -10.77 -18.84 -12.84
CA GLY A 501 -9.63 -19.76 -12.91
C GLY A 501 -8.74 -19.57 -14.15
N TRP A 502 -9.27 -19.04 -15.24
CA TRP A 502 -8.54 -18.83 -16.50
C TRP A 502 -7.59 -17.64 -16.43
N GLU A 503 -6.48 -17.73 -17.16
CA GLU A 503 -5.59 -16.59 -17.37
C GLU A 503 -6.05 -15.75 -18.57
N ILE A 504 -6.32 -14.48 -18.31
CA ILE A 504 -6.55 -13.47 -19.35
C ILE A 504 -5.21 -12.83 -19.64
N ILE A 505 -4.69 -13.10 -20.84
CA ILE A 505 -3.30 -12.78 -21.19
C ILE A 505 -3.26 -11.54 -22.08
N ALA A 506 -2.35 -10.63 -21.80
CA ALA A 506 -2.16 -9.40 -22.55
C ALA A 506 -1.32 -9.59 -23.85
N SER A 507 -1.42 -10.74 -24.52
CA SER A 507 -0.61 -11.03 -25.72
C SER A 507 -1.00 -10.19 -26.95
N PRO A 508 -0.10 -9.98 -27.93
CA PRO A 508 -0.43 -9.35 -29.21
C PRO A 508 -1.52 -10.08 -29.98
N ARG A 509 -1.60 -11.41 -29.81
CA ARG A 509 -2.60 -12.25 -30.46
C ARG A 509 -4.02 -11.85 -30.05
N PHE A 510 -4.25 -11.45 -28.79
CA PHE A 510 -5.56 -10.97 -28.35
C PHE A 510 -5.99 -9.68 -29.04
N VAL A 511 -5.06 -8.75 -29.27
CA VAL A 511 -5.34 -7.52 -30.03
C VAL A 511 -5.68 -7.85 -31.48
N ALA A 512 -4.91 -8.74 -32.09
CA ALA A 512 -5.10 -9.13 -33.49
C ALA A 512 -6.37 -9.96 -33.71
N LEU A 513 -6.85 -10.71 -32.70
CA LEU A 513 -8.10 -11.48 -32.76
C LEU A 513 -9.32 -10.62 -33.05
N ASN A 514 -9.29 -9.32 -32.74
CA ASN A 514 -10.36 -8.40 -33.12
C ASN A 514 -10.64 -8.40 -34.64
N ARG A 515 -9.64 -8.66 -35.48
CA ARG A 515 -9.85 -8.85 -36.93
C ARG A 515 -10.60 -10.13 -37.24
N ASP A 516 -10.25 -11.21 -36.55
CA ASP A 516 -10.84 -12.53 -36.75
C ASP A 516 -12.31 -12.53 -36.27
N LEU A 517 -12.62 -11.77 -35.23
CA LEU A 517 -13.97 -11.54 -34.70
C LEU A 517 -14.89 -10.71 -35.61
N LYS A 518 -14.44 -10.28 -36.80
CA LYS A 518 -15.34 -9.74 -37.84
C LYS A 518 -16.16 -10.84 -38.53
N ASP A 519 -15.72 -12.09 -38.45
CA ASP A 519 -16.49 -13.26 -38.88
C ASP A 519 -17.47 -13.65 -37.76
N GLU A 520 -18.78 -13.64 -38.04
CA GLU A 520 -19.81 -14.02 -37.07
C GLU A 520 -19.63 -15.44 -36.53
N ARG A 521 -19.09 -16.37 -37.35
CA ARG A 521 -18.82 -17.74 -36.90
C ARG A 521 -17.76 -17.77 -35.80
N ASN A 522 -16.78 -16.86 -35.84
CA ASN A 522 -15.79 -16.76 -34.77
C ASN A 522 -16.41 -16.22 -33.48
N LYS A 523 -17.37 -15.30 -33.55
CA LYS A 523 -18.10 -14.82 -32.37
C LYS A 523 -18.93 -15.93 -31.75
N GLU A 524 -19.63 -16.72 -32.57
CA GLU A 524 -20.39 -17.89 -32.12
C GLU A 524 -19.49 -18.94 -31.45
N ILE A 525 -18.30 -19.19 -31.98
CA ILE A 525 -17.32 -20.09 -31.37
C ILE A 525 -16.87 -19.55 -30.01
N ILE A 526 -16.43 -18.29 -29.94
CA ILE A 526 -15.96 -17.67 -28.70
C ILE A 526 -17.05 -17.64 -27.62
N ALA A 527 -18.30 -17.34 -27.99
CA ALA A 527 -19.42 -17.28 -27.05
C ALA A 527 -19.73 -18.63 -26.37
N ARG A 528 -19.22 -19.74 -26.92
CA ARG A 528 -19.37 -21.08 -26.36
C ARG A 528 -18.17 -21.52 -25.51
N LEU A 529 -17.08 -20.74 -25.50
CA LEU A 529 -15.88 -21.07 -24.75
C LEU A 529 -16.00 -20.63 -23.28
N PRO A 530 -15.39 -21.38 -22.36
CA PRO A 530 -15.28 -20.96 -20.96
C PRO A 530 -14.23 -19.86 -20.78
N GLY A 531 -14.33 -19.10 -19.69
CA GLY A 531 -13.29 -18.17 -19.27
C GLY A 531 -13.12 -16.94 -20.18
N ILE A 532 -14.14 -16.57 -20.95
CA ILE A 532 -14.12 -15.37 -21.79
C ILE A 532 -14.97 -14.28 -21.10
N PRO A 533 -14.36 -13.33 -20.37
CA PRO A 533 -15.11 -12.22 -19.78
C PRO A 533 -15.71 -11.31 -20.86
N GLU A 534 -16.78 -10.60 -20.50
CA GLU A 534 -17.28 -9.50 -21.32
C GLU A 534 -16.16 -8.48 -21.54
N GLY A 535 -16.03 -7.99 -22.78
CA GLY A 535 -14.98 -7.04 -23.13
C GLY A 535 -13.57 -7.63 -23.23
N ARG A 536 -13.36 -8.96 -23.18
CA ARG A 536 -12.02 -9.61 -23.28
C ARG A 536 -11.14 -9.09 -24.42
N PHE A 537 -11.75 -8.72 -25.55
CA PHE A 537 -11.03 -8.27 -26.76
C PHE A 537 -11.03 -6.75 -26.91
N GLU A 538 -11.54 -6.02 -25.93
CA GLU A 538 -11.40 -4.57 -25.88
C GLU A 538 -9.98 -4.20 -25.48
N THR A 539 -9.44 -3.20 -26.16
CA THR A 539 -8.12 -2.67 -25.83
C THR A 539 -8.02 -1.23 -26.30
N ASP A 540 -7.34 -0.42 -25.51
CA ASP A 540 -6.94 0.93 -25.82
C ASP A 540 -6.01 1.01 -27.04
N ILE A 541 -5.30 -0.07 -27.40
CA ILE A 541 -4.54 -0.12 -28.67
C ILE A 541 -5.49 0.02 -29.88
N LEU A 542 -6.71 -0.50 -29.77
CA LEU A 542 -7.72 -0.35 -30.83
C LEU A 542 -8.50 0.96 -30.68
N LYS A 543 -8.77 1.41 -29.45
CA LYS A 543 -9.51 2.66 -29.21
C LYS A 543 -8.65 3.92 -29.40
N GLU A 544 -7.33 3.78 -29.30
CA GLU A 544 -6.32 4.82 -29.48
C GLU A 544 -6.49 6.01 -28.51
N THR A 545 -6.97 5.79 -27.28
CA THR A 545 -7.30 6.89 -26.35
C THR A 545 -6.13 7.38 -25.52
N SER A 546 -5.07 6.58 -25.37
CA SER A 546 -3.85 6.99 -24.65
C SER A 546 -2.89 7.76 -25.55
N ASP A 547 -2.09 8.64 -24.93
CA ASP A 547 -1.04 9.42 -25.59
C ASP A 547 0.22 8.57 -25.83
N ALA A 548 0.49 7.64 -24.92
CA ALA A 548 1.61 6.71 -25.00
C ALA A 548 1.21 5.27 -24.64
N TYR A 549 1.93 4.31 -25.23
CA TYR A 549 1.76 2.88 -25.02
C TYR A 549 3.08 2.25 -24.56
N VAL A 550 3.07 1.63 -23.39
CA VAL A 550 4.19 0.86 -22.83
C VAL A 550 3.86 -0.62 -23.01
N LEU A 551 4.66 -1.33 -23.82
CA LEU A 551 4.38 -2.72 -24.20
C LEU A 551 5.48 -3.66 -23.71
N SER A 552 5.09 -4.72 -23.01
CA SER A 552 5.96 -5.86 -22.65
C SER A 552 5.38 -7.16 -23.21
N PHE A 553 6.26 -8.08 -23.64
CA PHE A 553 5.88 -9.34 -24.26
C PHE A 553 6.38 -10.57 -23.50
N SER A 554 6.61 -10.45 -22.18
CA SER A 554 7.05 -11.56 -21.34
C SER A 554 6.06 -12.73 -21.31
N GLN A 555 4.79 -12.47 -21.60
CA GLN A 555 3.70 -13.44 -21.47
C GLN A 555 3.60 -14.49 -22.60
N GLU A 556 4.42 -14.38 -23.64
CA GLU A 556 4.40 -15.32 -24.76
C GLU A 556 4.83 -16.76 -24.37
N SER A 557 5.48 -16.97 -23.22
CA SER A 557 5.85 -18.30 -22.69
C SER A 557 4.75 -18.97 -21.86
N PHE A 558 3.63 -18.30 -21.58
CA PHE A 558 2.69 -18.69 -20.54
C PHE A 558 1.38 -19.29 -21.08
N HIS A 559 1.27 -19.56 -22.39
CA HIS A 559 0.03 -20.09 -22.99
C HIS A 559 0.22 -21.09 -24.12
N GLY A 560 -0.81 -21.92 -24.33
CA GLY A 560 -0.98 -22.75 -25.51
C GLY A 560 -1.74 -22.03 -26.62
N LEU A 561 -1.46 -22.34 -27.88
CA LEU A 561 -2.19 -21.86 -29.06
C LEU A 561 -3.14 -22.94 -29.58
N TYR A 562 -4.38 -22.55 -29.82
CA TYR A 562 -5.46 -23.44 -30.25
C TYR A 562 -6.11 -22.93 -31.51
N GLN A 563 -6.14 -23.75 -32.55
CA GLN A 563 -6.76 -23.41 -33.83
C GLN A 563 -8.15 -24.01 -33.94
N SER A 564 -9.15 -23.17 -34.23
CA SER A 564 -10.49 -23.61 -34.62
C SER A 564 -10.43 -24.42 -35.92
N LYS A 565 -11.03 -25.61 -35.92
CA LYS A 565 -11.19 -26.46 -37.11
C LYS A 565 -12.18 -25.84 -38.10
N THR A 566 -13.17 -25.10 -37.59
CA THR A 566 -14.23 -24.51 -38.41
C THR A 566 -13.74 -23.28 -39.20
N THR A 567 -12.95 -22.40 -38.59
CA THR A 567 -12.59 -21.10 -39.19
C THR A 567 -11.09 -20.88 -39.35
N GLY A 568 -10.25 -21.69 -38.69
CA GLY A 568 -8.80 -21.49 -38.64
C GLY A 568 -8.35 -20.38 -37.68
N MET A 569 -9.26 -19.75 -36.92
CA MET A 569 -8.93 -18.76 -35.89
C MET A 569 -8.01 -19.38 -34.83
N ILE A 570 -6.95 -18.67 -34.45
CA ILE A 570 -5.99 -19.12 -33.43
C ILE A 570 -6.18 -18.33 -32.14
N LEU A 571 -6.57 -19.03 -31.07
CA LEU A 571 -6.81 -18.48 -29.74
C LEU A 571 -5.71 -18.93 -28.77
N PRO A 572 -5.06 -18.01 -28.04
CA PRO A 572 -4.21 -18.36 -26.91
C PRO A 572 -5.06 -18.67 -25.68
N MET A 573 -4.75 -19.76 -24.97
CA MET A 573 -5.38 -20.11 -23.69
C MET A 573 -4.34 -20.53 -22.65
N GLY A 574 -4.51 -20.05 -21.42
CA GLY A 574 -3.63 -20.29 -20.27
C GLY A 574 -4.45 -20.52 -18.98
N HIS A 575 -3.84 -21.20 -18.01
CA HIS A 575 -4.41 -21.48 -16.69
C HIS A 575 -3.33 -21.34 -15.62
N PHE A 576 -3.63 -20.68 -14.50
CA PHE A 576 -2.64 -20.35 -13.46
C PHE A 576 -1.95 -21.57 -12.83
N GLY A 577 -2.61 -22.72 -12.85
CA GLY A 577 -2.07 -23.96 -12.30
C GLY A 577 -1.08 -24.70 -13.21
N LEU A 578 -0.74 -24.16 -14.38
CA LEU A 578 0.03 -24.90 -15.39
C LEU A 578 1.47 -24.41 -15.59
N PRO A 579 2.44 -25.33 -15.76
CA PRO A 579 3.86 -24.98 -15.90
C PRO A 579 4.16 -24.38 -17.27
N TYR A 580 4.97 -23.33 -17.36
CA TYR A 580 5.30 -22.56 -18.58
C TYR A 580 5.74 -23.38 -19.80
N HIS A 581 5.37 -22.92 -20.99
CA HIS A 581 5.84 -23.49 -22.23
C HIS A 581 7.21 -22.89 -22.55
N LEU A 582 8.24 -23.70 -22.36
CA LEU A 582 9.59 -23.39 -22.84
C LEU A 582 9.80 -24.12 -24.16
N PRO A 583 10.36 -23.48 -25.20
CA PRO A 583 10.74 -24.17 -26.43
C PRO A 583 11.55 -25.45 -26.11
N GLY A 584 11.09 -26.60 -26.61
CA GLY A 584 11.68 -27.91 -26.31
C GLY A 584 11.30 -28.54 -24.96
N GLY A 585 10.39 -27.93 -24.20
CA GLY A 585 9.78 -28.48 -22.99
C GLY A 585 8.61 -29.45 -23.29
N PRO A 586 8.02 -30.08 -22.26
CA PRO A 586 6.89 -30.99 -22.43
C PRO A 586 5.70 -30.25 -23.05
N THR A 587 5.31 -30.64 -24.27
CA THR A 587 4.22 -30.02 -25.03
C THR A 587 2.83 -30.46 -24.55
N ASP A 588 2.76 -31.60 -23.88
CA ASP A 588 1.55 -32.24 -23.36
C ASP A 588 0.88 -31.43 -22.24
N LYS A 589 1.64 -30.61 -21.50
CA LYS A 589 1.14 -29.81 -20.38
C LYS A 589 0.15 -28.70 -20.76
N PHE A 590 0.09 -28.35 -22.04
CA PHE A 590 -0.78 -27.30 -22.59
C PHE A 590 -1.72 -27.80 -23.64
N ASP A 591 -1.87 -29.11 -23.84
CA ASP A 591 -2.89 -29.62 -24.74
C ASP A 591 -4.20 -29.85 -24.00
N TYR A 592 -4.98 -28.78 -23.79
CA TYR A 592 -6.29 -28.90 -23.13
C TYR A 592 -7.28 -29.72 -23.95
N THR A 593 -7.04 -29.91 -25.25
CA THR A 593 -7.93 -30.73 -26.09
C THR A 593 -7.85 -32.21 -25.70
N SER A 594 -6.76 -32.62 -25.05
CA SER A 594 -6.54 -33.99 -24.54
C SER A 594 -7.10 -34.23 -23.13
N VAL A 595 -7.47 -33.18 -22.40
CA VAL A 595 -7.87 -33.24 -20.98
C VAL A 595 -9.37 -33.52 -20.86
N SER A 596 -9.78 -34.53 -20.09
CA SER A 596 -11.21 -34.78 -19.84
C SER A 596 -11.84 -33.69 -18.97
N HIS A 597 -13.18 -33.56 -19.02
CA HIS A 597 -13.89 -32.61 -18.14
C HIS A 597 -13.67 -32.94 -16.65
N ASP A 598 -13.69 -34.22 -16.29
CA ASP A 598 -13.41 -34.66 -14.91
C ASP A 598 -12.00 -34.29 -14.45
N GLU A 599 -10.99 -34.41 -15.33
CA GLU A 599 -9.63 -33.95 -15.02
C GLU A 599 -9.56 -32.43 -14.93
N LEU A 600 -10.24 -31.71 -15.81
CA LEU A 600 -10.31 -30.25 -15.77
C LEU A 600 -10.82 -29.74 -14.41
N VAL A 601 -11.91 -30.31 -13.92
CA VAL A 601 -12.51 -29.92 -12.64
C VAL A 601 -11.67 -30.43 -11.46
N ASN A 602 -11.40 -31.74 -11.40
CA ASN A 602 -10.84 -32.36 -10.19
C ASN A 602 -9.32 -32.19 -10.04
N LYS A 603 -8.59 -32.07 -11.16
CA LYS A 603 -7.12 -31.92 -11.14
C LYS A 603 -6.67 -30.47 -11.30
N TYR A 604 -7.38 -29.68 -12.12
CA TYR A 604 -7.00 -28.31 -12.43
C TYR A 604 -7.88 -27.25 -11.75
N GLY A 605 -8.93 -27.66 -11.03
CA GLY A 605 -9.73 -26.76 -10.19
C GLY A 605 -10.59 -25.77 -10.99
N VAL A 606 -10.96 -26.10 -12.23
CA VAL A 606 -11.75 -25.22 -13.08
C VAL A 606 -13.24 -25.56 -12.91
N GLU A 607 -13.86 -24.98 -11.89
CA GLU A 607 -15.20 -25.38 -11.41
C GLU A 607 -16.38 -24.81 -12.22
N HIS A 608 -16.14 -23.80 -13.07
CA HIS A 608 -17.19 -23.06 -13.79
C HIS A 608 -17.28 -23.42 -15.28
N VAL A 609 -17.10 -24.69 -15.63
CA VAL A 609 -17.15 -25.17 -17.02
C VAL A 609 -18.08 -26.36 -17.12
N SER A 610 -19.10 -26.28 -17.98
CA SER A 610 -19.99 -27.42 -18.22
C SER A 610 -19.32 -28.50 -19.08
N PRO A 611 -19.70 -29.79 -18.94
CA PRO A 611 -19.26 -30.85 -19.83
C PRO A 611 -19.48 -30.53 -21.31
N GLU A 612 -20.63 -29.91 -21.65
CA GLU A 612 -20.98 -29.56 -23.02
C GLU A 612 -20.08 -28.46 -23.60
N GLN A 613 -19.74 -27.43 -22.81
CA GLN A 613 -18.78 -26.40 -23.22
C GLN A 613 -17.39 -26.99 -23.42
N TRP A 614 -16.97 -27.90 -22.52
CA TRP A 614 -15.65 -28.52 -22.63
C TRP A 614 -15.54 -29.46 -23.81
N ASP A 615 -16.56 -30.31 -24.02
CA ASP A 615 -16.63 -31.18 -25.19
C ASP A 615 -16.67 -30.37 -26.49
N PHE A 616 -17.34 -29.23 -26.51
CA PHE A 616 -17.26 -28.32 -27.64
C PHE A 616 -15.82 -27.85 -27.88
N PHE A 617 -15.12 -27.34 -26.86
CA PHE A 617 -13.75 -26.88 -27.00
C PHE A 617 -12.81 -27.99 -27.54
N ARG A 618 -12.85 -29.19 -26.95
CA ARG A 618 -12.00 -30.32 -27.38
C ARG A 618 -12.28 -30.75 -28.81
N ASN A 619 -13.55 -30.67 -29.24
CA ASN A 619 -13.94 -31.06 -30.59
C ASN A 619 -13.67 -29.96 -31.63
N GLU A 620 -13.83 -28.69 -31.28
CA GLU A 620 -13.67 -27.56 -32.19
C GLU A 620 -12.20 -27.17 -32.40
N PHE A 621 -11.34 -27.35 -31.40
CA PHE A 621 -9.96 -26.86 -31.45
C PHE A 621 -8.93 -27.95 -31.69
N VAL A 622 -7.79 -27.55 -32.29
CA VAL A 622 -6.56 -28.34 -32.38
C VAL A 622 -5.45 -27.57 -31.67
N PHE A 623 -4.74 -28.23 -30.77
CA PHE A 623 -3.56 -27.66 -30.14
C PHE A 623 -2.39 -27.54 -31.12
N LEU A 624 -1.81 -26.34 -31.24
CA LEU A 624 -0.70 -26.04 -32.15
C LEU A 624 0.68 -26.02 -31.46
N GLY A 625 0.73 -26.12 -30.13
CA GLY A 625 1.93 -25.86 -29.33
C GLY A 625 1.86 -24.52 -28.59
N GLY A 626 2.98 -24.10 -27.99
CA GLY A 626 3.11 -22.79 -27.35
C GLY A 626 3.53 -21.70 -28.33
N PHE A 627 4.58 -20.93 -27.98
CA PHE A 627 5.06 -19.80 -28.76
C PHE A 627 5.26 -20.11 -30.25
N ASN A 628 4.71 -19.26 -31.12
CA ASN A 628 4.86 -19.34 -32.56
C ASN A 628 5.43 -18.03 -33.11
N LYS A 629 6.69 -18.05 -33.51
CA LYS A 629 7.44 -16.89 -33.98
C LYS A 629 6.80 -16.17 -35.18
N ASP A 630 6.28 -16.90 -36.16
CA ASP A 630 5.71 -16.31 -37.37
C ASP A 630 4.37 -15.62 -37.08
N LEU A 631 3.54 -16.24 -36.24
CA LEU A 631 2.30 -15.64 -35.77
C LEU A 631 2.58 -14.40 -34.92
N PHE A 632 3.52 -14.48 -33.98
CA PHE A 632 3.93 -13.36 -33.16
C PHE A 632 4.43 -12.18 -34.00
N LEU A 633 5.31 -12.42 -34.98
CA LEU A 633 5.78 -11.41 -35.93
C LEU A 633 4.64 -10.77 -36.71
N LYS A 634 3.65 -11.56 -37.15
CA LYS A 634 2.48 -11.06 -37.88
C LYS A 634 1.64 -10.14 -36.99
N ASP A 635 1.43 -10.51 -35.73
CA ASP A 635 0.58 -9.77 -34.79
C ASP A 635 1.28 -8.50 -34.29
N LEU A 636 2.58 -8.53 -34.02
CA LEU A 636 3.36 -7.33 -33.73
C LEU A 636 3.30 -6.32 -34.88
N ARG A 637 3.47 -6.76 -36.13
CA ARG A 637 3.35 -5.87 -37.29
C ARG A 637 1.96 -5.24 -37.39
N TYR A 638 0.91 -5.99 -37.06
CA TYR A 638 -0.45 -5.43 -37.04
C TYR A 638 -0.57 -4.29 -36.02
N ILE A 639 -0.13 -4.52 -34.78
CA ILE A 639 -0.16 -3.51 -33.71
C ILE A 639 0.73 -2.32 -34.05
N PHE A 640 1.99 -2.58 -34.46
CA PHE A 640 2.98 -1.53 -34.67
C PHE A 640 2.62 -0.64 -35.87
N ASN A 641 2.09 -1.21 -36.95
CA ASN A 641 1.58 -0.41 -38.09
C ASN A 641 0.43 0.49 -37.65
N ARG A 642 -0.47 0.01 -36.79
CA ARG A 642 -1.58 0.80 -36.26
C ARG A 642 -1.06 1.97 -35.42
N MET A 643 -0.21 1.70 -34.43
CA MET A 643 0.35 2.72 -33.55
C MET A 643 1.18 3.77 -34.29
N MET A 644 1.99 3.33 -35.27
CA MET A 644 2.72 4.24 -36.15
C MET A 644 1.78 5.12 -36.98
N SER A 645 0.73 4.53 -37.55
CA SER A 645 -0.26 5.28 -38.36
C SER A 645 -1.04 6.29 -37.52
N ALA A 646 -1.35 5.94 -36.27
CA ALA A 646 -2.00 6.79 -35.29
C ALA A 646 -1.04 7.80 -34.62
N GLN A 647 0.25 7.80 -35.01
CA GLN A 647 1.30 8.68 -34.48
C GLN A 647 1.42 8.64 -32.95
N LYS A 648 1.17 7.48 -32.35
CA LYS A 648 1.24 7.29 -30.90
C LYS A 648 2.68 7.10 -30.44
N LYS A 649 2.99 7.59 -29.24
CA LYS A 649 4.26 7.29 -28.57
C LYS A 649 4.24 5.82 -28.13
N VAL A 650 5.25 5.05 -28.52
CA VAL A 650 5.36 3.63 -28.14
C VAL A 650 6.71 3.41 -27.48
N ILE A 651 6.68 2.79 -26.31
CA ILE A 651 7.84 2.39 -25.52
C ILE A 651 7.77 0.89 -25.32
N ILE A 652 8.79 0.17 -25.77
CA ILE A 652 8.89 -1.27 -25.61
C ILE A 652 9.78 -1.59 -24.42
N ILE A 653 9.32 -2.47 -23.53
CA ILE A 653 10.12 -3.02 -22.44
C ILE A 653 10.79 -4.30 -22.93
N GLY A 654 12.11 -4.26 -23.08
CA GLY A 654 12.95 -5.42 -23.36
C GLY A 654 13.05 -6.33 -22.15
N LEU A 655 13.11 -7.63 -22.34
CA LEU A 655 13.05 -8.59 -21.24
C LEU A 655 14.43 -8.84 -20.62
N ASN A 656 14.46 -9.20 -19.35
CA ASN A 656 15.67 -9.66 -18.67
C ASN A 656 16.16 -10.97 -19.31
N GLN A 657 17.40 -11.04 -19.75
CA GLN A 657 17.94 -12.26 -20.38
C GLN A 657 19.27 -12.71 -19.76
N THR A 658 19.78 -11.98 -18.76
CA THR A 658 21.13 -12.20 -18.22
C THR A 658 21.16 -12.61 -16.77
N VAL A 659 20.21 -12.13 -15.94
CA VAL A 659 20.30 -12.25 -14.48
C VAL A 659 19.16 -13.12 -13.96
N GLY A 660 19.48 -14.27 -13.37
CA GLY A 660 18.48 -15.18 -12.82
C GLY A 660 18.90 -16.64 -12.90
N ARG A 661 18.15 -17.50 -12.21
CA ARG A 661 18.42 -18.93 -12.09
C ARG A 661 17.60 -19.80 -13.05
N ASP A 662 16.52 -19.25 -13.61
CA ASP A 662 15.76 -19.95 -14.65
C ASP A 662 16.35 -19.65 -16.03
N HIS A 663 17.44 -20.36 -16.36
CA HIS A 663 18.16 -20.16 -17.61
C HIS A 663 17.30 -20.39 -18.85
N LYS A 664 16.33 -21.30 -18.80
CA LYS A 664 15.46 -21.57 -19.94
C LYS A 664 14.48 -20.43 -20.19
N LEU A 665 13.95 -19.84 -19.13
CA LEU A 665 13.13 -18.64 -19.25
C LEU A 665 13.94 -17.46 -19.78
N LEU A 666 15.17 -17.27 -19.29
CA LEU A 666 16.07 -16.21 -19.77
C LEU A 666 16.46 -16.40 -21.25
N GLU A 667 16.68 -17.63 -21.69
CA GLU A 667 16.90 -17.97 -23.11
C GLU A 667 15.66 -17.63 -23.96
N PHE A 668 14.46 -17.91 -23.46
CA PHE A 668 13.21 -17.52 -24.14
C PHE A 668 13.05 -16.00 -24.20
N PHE A 669 13.32 -15.30 -23.11
CA PHE A 669 13.32 -13.83 -23.08
C PHE A 669 14.35 -13.24 -24.06
N ALA A 670 15.51 -13.89 -24.23
CA ALA A 670 16.48 -13.53 -25.26
C ALA A 670 15.91 -13.73 -26.68
N GLU A 671 15.17 -14.82 -26.92
CA GLU A 671 14.50 -15.06 -28.21
C GLU A 671 13.48 -13.96 -28.51
N ILE A 672 12.63 -13.59 -27.55
CA ILE A 672 11.67 -12.49 -27.69
C ILE A 672 12.39 -11.18 -28.00
N ASN A 673 13.45 -10.85 -27.25
CA ASN A 673 14.25 -9.65 -27.48
C ASN A 673 14.86 -9.61 -28.87
N SER A 674 15.35 -10.75 -29.37
CA SER A 674 15.94 -10.86 -30.72
C SER A 674 14.95 -10.55 -31.85
N ILE A 675 13.65 -10.69 -31.58
CA ILE A 675 12.55 -10.40 -32.50
C ILE A 675 12.10 -8.94 -32.33
N VAL A 676 11.85 -8.54 -31.10
CA VAL A 676 11.17 -7.28 -30.77
C VAL A 676 12.10 -6.08 -30.94
N ARG A 677 13.37 -6.16 -30.55
CA ARG A 677 14.30 -5.02 -30.64
C ARG A 677 14.51 -4.52 -32.09
N PRO A 678 14.82 -5.39 -33.08
CA PRO A 678 14.95 -4.93 -34.47
C PRO A 678 13.63 -4.36 -35.03
N LEU A 679 12.48 -4.84 -34.56
CA LEU A 679 11.19 -4.25 -34.92
C LEU A 679 11.02 -2.87 -34.29
N ALA A 680 11.29 -2.69 -33.00
CA ALA A 680 11.22 -1.38 -32.36
C ALA A 680 12.08 -0.34 -33.09
N GLU A 681 13.32 -0.70 -33.44
CA GLU A 681 14.22 0.15 -34.26
C GLU A 681 13.62 0.48 -35.63
N LYS A 682 13.10 -0.51 -36.34
CA LYS A 682 12.47 -0.32 -37.66
C LYS A 682 11.29 0.63 -37.60
N TYR A 683 10.48 0.56 -36.54
CA TYR A 683 9.30 1.41 -36.35
C TYR A 683 9.62 2.73 -35.63
N LYS A 684 10.89 2.95 -35.24
CA LYS A 684 11.35 4.12 -34.46
C LYS A 684 10.62 4.27 -33.12
N PHE A 685 10.32 3.14 -32.49
CA PHE A 685 9.78 3.10 -31.13
C PHE A 685 10.91 3.13 -30.12
N ASP A 686 10.66 3.71 -28.95
CA ASP A 686 11.64 3.67 -27.87
C ASP A 686 11.73 2.26 -27.30
N TYR A 687 12.90 1.91 -26.78
CA TYR A 687 13.18 0.60 -26.22
C TYR A 687 13.93 0.77 -24.90
N ILE A 688 13.38 0.21 -23.83
CA ILE A 688 14.01 0.13 -22.51
C ILE A 688 14.57 -1.27 -22.35
N ASP A 689 15.89 -1.40 -22.33
CA ASP A 689 16.56 -2.67 -22.10
C ASP A 689 16.64 -2.95 -20.60
N LEU A 690 15.91 -3.95 -20.10
CA LEU A 690 15.96 -4.29 -18.67
C LEU A 690 17.36 -4.77 -18.22
N ASN A 691 18.21 -5.21 -19.13
CA ASN A 691 19.59 -5.61 -18.81
C ASN A 691 20.49 -4.38 -18.49
N ASP A 692 20.02 -3.16 -18.78
CA ASP A 692 20.65 -1.90 -18.32
C ASP A 692 20.20 -1.49 -16.91
N ILE A 693 19.16 -2.12 -16.37
CA ILE A 693 18.61 -1.80 -15.05
C ILE A 693 19.00 -2.89 -14.05
N ILE A 694 18.82 -4.15 -14.43
CA ILE A 694 19.07 -5.32 -13.58
C ILE A 694 20.56 -5.66 -13.63
N ARG A 695 21.21 -5.70 -12.46
CA ARG A 695 22.66 -5.87 -12.32
C ARG A 695 23.04 -7.16 -11.60
N SER A 696 22.23 -7.64 -10.65
CA SER A 696 22.51 -8.87 -9.90
C SER A 696 21.23 -9.60 -9.46
N GLU A 697 21.39 -10.81 -8.91
CA GLU A 697 20.26 -11.54 -8.31
C GLU A 697 19.60 -10.79 -7.13
N ASP A 698 20.26 -9.78 -6.55
CA ASP A 698 19.69 -8.95 -5.48
C ASP A 698 18.59 -8.02 -6.01
N ASP A 699 18.57 -7.76 -7.32
CA ASP A 699 17.53 -6.98 -7.99
C ASP A 699 16.27 -7.81 -8.30
N LEU A 700 16.28 -9.12 -7.98
CA LEU A 700 15.17 -10.04 -8.22
C LEU A 700 14.36 -10.27 -6.94
N VAL A 701 13.07 -10.60 -7.10
CA VAL A 701 12.25 -11.04 -5.96
C VAL A 701 12.81 -12.34 -5.39
N LYS A 702 12.87 -12.43 -4.06
CA LYS A 702 13.32 -13.62 -3.32
C LYS A 702 12.19 -14.66 -3.12
N ASP A 703 11.26 -14.75 -4.06
CA ASP A 703 10.07 -15.62 -3.95
C ASP A 703 10.38 -17.09 -4.29
N GLY A 704 11.50 -17.36 -4.96
CA GLY A 704 11.92 -18.69 -5.36
C GLY A 704 11.06 -19.35 -6.45
N VAL A 705 10.07 -18.63 -7.01
CA VAL A 705 9.07 -19.18 -7.95
C VAL A 705 9.54 -19.06 -9.40
N LEU A 706 10.16 -17.93 -9.75
CA LEU A 706 10.60 -17.61 -11.12
C LEU A 706 11.88 -16.77 -11.11
N GLY A 707 13.03 -17.44 -11.01
CA GLY A 707 14.34 -16.77 -10.90
C GLY A 707 14.74 -16.01 -12.16
N GLY A 708 14.23 -14.78 -12.33
CA GLY A 708 14.54 -13.85 -13.42
C GLY A 708 13.33 -13.14 -14.05
N ALA A 709 12.10 -13.49 -13.69
CA ALA A 709 10.88 -12.90 -14.26
C ALA A 709 10.34 -11.70 -13.46
N HIS A 710 10.52 -11.73 -12.13
CA HIS A 710 10.06 -10.69 -11.23
C HIS A 710 11.24 -9.97 -10.58
N PHE A 711 11.09 -8.67 -10.40
CA PHE A 711 12.13 -7.80 -9.86
C PHE A 711 11.75 -7.24 -8.50
N ASP A 712 12.74 -6.81 -7.71
CA ASP A 712 12.45 -6.04 -6.51
C ASP A 712 11.91 -4.64 -6.88
N ARG A 713 11.19 -4.01 -5.94
CA ARG A 713 10.52 -2.71 -6.14
C ARG A 713 11.42 -1.62 -6.73
N PRO A 714 12.70 -1.46 -6.33
CA PRO A 714 13.58 -0.44 -6.91
C PRO A 714 13.75 -0.57 -8.42
N VAL A 715 13.72 -1.79 -8.96
CA VAL A 715 13.80 -2.03 -10.41
C VAL A 715 12.56 -1.52 -11.11
N TYR A 716 11.35 -1.85 -10.63
CA TYR A 716 10.11 -1.32 -11.21
C TYR A 716 10.01 0.19 -11.14
N LYS A 717 10.53 0.80 -10.06
CA LYS A 717 10.67 2.25 -9.98
C LYS A 717 11.61 2.78 -11.06
N ALA A 718 12.77 2.17 -11.26
CA ALA A 718 13.71 2.58 -12.31
C ALA A 718 13.11 2.44 -13.72
N ILE A 719 12.30 1.40 -13.97
CA ILE A 719 11.53 1.24 -15.21
C ILE A 719 10.55 2.42 -15.37
N SER A 720 9.78 2.74 -14.32
CA SER A 720 8.85 3.89 -14.31
C SER A 720 9.58 5.21 -14.59
N ASP A 721 10.69 5.48 -13.90
CA ASP A 721 11.50 6.69 -14.08
C ASP A 721 12.01 6.80 -15.54
N ARG A 722 12.41 5.66 -16.12
CA ARG A 722 12.86 5.62 -17.52
C ARG A 722 11.71 5.88 -18.50
N ILE A 723 10.53 5.32 -18.26
CA ILE A 723 9.32 5.60 -19.05
C ILE A 723 9.01 7.09 -19.00
N LEU A 724 8.95 7.70 -17.81
CA LEU A 724 8.68 9.13 -17.64
C LEU A 724 9.69 10.00 -18.39
N SER A 725 10.98 9.62 -18.40
CA SER A 725 12.02 10.34 -19.14
C SER A 725 11.85 10.33 -20.67
N LEU A 726 11.09 9.37 -21.20
CA LEU A 726 10.84 9.22 -22.63
C LEU A 726 9.52 9.84 -23.07
N LEU A 727 8.60 10.09 -22.13
CA LEU A 727 7.33 10.74 -22.44
C LEU A 727 7.58 12.18 -22.91
N PRO A 728 6.74 12.70 -23.82
CA PRO A 728 6.82 14.11 -24.18
C PRO A 728 6.60 14.97 -22.93
N ALA A 729 7.24 16.13 -22.85
CA ALA A 729 6.87 17.11 -21.83
C ALA A 729 5.39 17.45 -22.01
N SER A 730 4.62 17.50 -20.92
CA SER A 730 3.24 17.96 -20.98
C SER A 730 3.23 19.36 -21.60
N VAL A 731 2.57 19.52 -22.74
CA VAL A 731 2.40 20.83 -23.36
C VAL A 731 1.55 21.65 -22.40
N ALA A 732 2.19 22.64 -21.77
CA ALA A 732 1.57 23.54 -20.81
C ALA A 732 0.52 24.45 -21.47
#